data_AF-A0A507CVS6-F1
#
_entry.id   AF-A0A507CVS6-F1
#
_cell.length_a   1.000
_cell.length_b   1.000
_cell.length_c   1.000
_cell.angle_alpha   90.00
_cell.angle_beta   90.00
_cell.angle_gamma   90.00
#
_symmetry.space_group_name_H-M   'P 1'
#
loop_
_entity.id
_entity.type
_entity.pdbx_description
1 polymer ?
#
loop_
_entity_poly.entity_id
_entity_poly.type
_entity_poly.pdbx_seq_one_letter_code
_entity_poly.pdbx_strand_id
1 'polypeptide(L)'
;MEADASKTEPRAPLSIDVLAVTRNAQDTHGLRHQDYLRYRHYCARKIHRVRRVVGNIQGKKKYEKRDIPAETATLGHLEILLFQAERAWAYAMQLKGELAQEPRRKHRARARLRKGAYHASELERVCHVRGVDARTMLDVQAYATLMKGYVLFEEQRWQEALDKFAAARTIYEKLATVGTAGQEALGQAAVDAIDPSIRFCAYNLKIKGGASADVAALIEIRNKSAGGAAGLDLLTQRIEETLAQTRHEKAASVSSIVWRGKTVPSKNQQLIESILAAQESLQQLDDAIKADPMPVKNAEALEERLKSFDAVIGALWDSSRIAEQDVKDDAVAVAKVKTSKSDANTFNLQYASSYVAYLRLSKTVERNILLIEATKHKVASHSSGHSSKMPDQLKSARPEDVPKLFNAIINTLKETAALPGIETDMALQRLLSAKISLYHAYKVYHIGLLLYSSRRRAEAFAMMDKASEYLVSARAEIDSAKKSTKKSIDLSPEDSEGLSALMAEISSLDSSVRGVKIRERASAVMELSSSSTTDTLTGDDEGRVKRPPLINSLDTFLPSFNPVDPKLVDFPPTFQAIPCKPLFFDVAYNSVEYPITNIARRAKGLPRLTPGEKDIEKPAKGVFGVLSNLWGGSSK
;
A
#
# COMPACT_ATOMS: atom_id res chain seq x y z
N MET A 1 -48.76 -43.06 -30.23
CA MET A 1 -47.56 -43.47 -29.47
C MET A 1 -46.50 -42.42 -29.71
N GLU A 2 -45.94 -41.95 -28.61
CA GLU A 2 -45.40 -40.61 -28.39
C GLU A 2 -44.16 -40.29 -29.22
N ALA A 3 -44.12 -39.03 -29.69
CA ALA A 3 -42.93 -38.41 -30.23
C ALA A 3 -41.99 -38.08 -29.07
N ASP A 4 -40.77 -38.59 -29.17
CA ASP A 4 -39.69 -38.49 -28.20
C ASP A 4 -39.25 -37.03 -28.02
N ALA A 5 -39.71 -36.40 -26.93
CA ALA A 5 -39.32 -35.06 -26.54
C ALA A 5 -37.91 -35.11 -25.94
N SER A 6 -36.90 -34.90 -26.79
CA SER A 6 -35.50 -34.81 -26.39
C SER A 6 -35.32 -33.68 -25.37
N LYS A 7 -35.06 -34.04 -24.11
CA LYS A 7 -34.66 -33.14 -23.02
C LYS A 7 -33.39 -32.38 -23.42
N THR A 8 -33.49 -31.07 -23.67
CA THR A 8 -32.34 -30.20 -23.88
C THR A 8 -31.75 -29.80 -22.53
N GLU A 9 -30.51 -30.23 -22.25
CA GLU A 9 -29.72 -29.75 -21.10
C GLU A 9 -29.57 -28.22 -21.11
N PRO A 10 -29.50 -27.56 -19.93
CA PRO A 10 -29.29 -26.12 -19.84
C PRO A 10 -27.89 -25.77 -20.37
N ARG A 11 -27.82 -25.22 -21.59
CA ARG A 11 -26.56 -24.81 -22.22
C ARG A 11 -25.95 -23.62 -21.49
N ALA A 12 -24.69 -23.74 -21.08
CA ALA A 12 -23.94 -22.66 -20.45
C ALA A 12 -24.02 -21.34 -21.24
N PRO A 13 -24.09 -20.18 -20.54
CA PRO A 13 -24.15 -18.87 -21.19
C PRO A 13 -22.84 -18.59 -21.94
N LEU A 14 -22.96 -18.11 -23.18
CA LEU A 14 -21.81 -17.61 -23.92
C LEU A 14 -21.35 -16.28 -23.30
N SER A 15 -20.05 -15.98 -23.38
CA SER A 15 -19.47 -14.70 -22.95
C SER A 15 -18.48 -14.20 -24.01
N ILE A 16 -18.56 -12.92 -24.36
CA ILE A 16 -17.64 -12.24 -25.26
C ILE A 16 -17.45 -10.79 -24.83
N ASP A 17 -16.20 -10.38 -24.62
CA ASP A 17 -15.86 -8.97 -24.37
C ASP A 17 -15.67 -8.27 -25.72
N VAL A 18 -16.75 -7.67 -26.24
CA VAL A 18 -16.78 -7.03 -27.55
C VAL A 18 -15.83 -5.84 -27.56
N LEU A 19 -15.81 -5.06 -26.49
CA LEU A 19 -14.95 -3.89 -26.40
C LEU A 19 -13.46 -4.28 -26.40
N ALA A 20 -13.07 -5.29 -25.61
CA ALA A 20 -11.69 -5.77 -25.60
C ALA A 20 -11.28 -6.40 -26.95
N VAL A 21 -12.16 -7.22 -27.55
CA VAL A 21 -11.86 -7.87 -28.84
C VAL A 21 -11.69 -6.85 -29.96
N THR A 22 -12.58 -5.86 -30.04
CA THR A 22 -12.49 -4.81 -31.06
C THR A 22 -11.27 -3.93 -30.83
N ARG A 23 -11.03 -3.46 -29.60
CA ARG A 23 -9.91 -2.55 -29.32
C ARG A 23 -8.56 -3.21 -29.57
N ASN A 24 -8.35 -4.43 -29.08
CA ASN A 24 -7.12 -5.20 -29.33
C ASN A 24 -6.90 -5.42 -30.83
N ALA A 25 -7.96 -5.72 -31.60
CA ALA A 25 -7.86 -5.90 -33.04
C ALA A 25 -7.52 -4.59 -33.77
N GLN A 26 -8.12 -3.47 -33.36
CA GLN A 26 -7.84 -2.15 -33.92
C GLN A 26 -6.39 -1.73 -33.67
N ASP A 27 -5.92 -1.82 -32.43
CA ASP A 27 -4.58 -1.40 -32.02
C ASP A 27 -3.48 -2.23 -32.70
N THR A 28 -3.69 -3.55 -32.81
CA THR A 28 -2.70 -4.48 -33.41
C THR A 28 -2.64 -4.37 -34.94
N HIS A 29 -3.74 -4.02 -35.60
CA HIS A 29 -3.87 -4.17 -37.06
C HIS A 29 -4.05 -2.87 -37.84
N GLY A 30 -3.60 -1.73 -37.29
CA GLY A 30 -3.31 -0.52 -38.05
C GLY A 30 -3.87 0.79 -37.49
N LEU A 31 -4.88 0.73 -36.60
CA LEU A 31 -5.55 1.95 -36.14
C LEU A 31 -4.68 2.82 -35.23
N ARG A 32 -3.63 2.25 -34.61
CA ARG A 32 -2.58 3.02 -33.93
C ARG A 32 -1.91 4.06 -34.84
N HIS A 33 -1.87 3.81 -36.14
CA HIS A 33 -1.34 4.72 -37.17
C HIS A 33 -2.44 5.26 -38.10
N GLN A 34 -3.72 5.17 -37.70
CA GLN A 34 -4.90 5.57 -38.48
C GLN A 34 -5.04 4.88 -39.86
N ASP A 35 -4.45 3.69 -40.03
CA ASP A 35 -4.56 2.91 -41.28
C ASP A 35 -5.83 2.04 -41.29
N TYR A 36 -6.93 2.65 -41.72
CA TYR A 36 -8.24 1.99 -41.85
C TYR A 36 -8.28 0.92 -42.95
N LEU A 37 -7.44 1.04 -43.99
CA LEU A 37 -7.39 0.07 -45.10
C LEU A 37 -6.81 -1.26 -44.62
N ARG A 38 -5.70 -1.20 -43.88
CA ARG A 38 -5.07 -2.39 -43.29
C ARG A 38 -6.01 -3.09 -42.32
N TYR A 39 -6.68 -2.34 -41.44
CA TYR A 39 -7.65 -2.91 -40.50
C TYR A 39 -8.84 -3.57 -41.22
N ARG A 40 -9.39 -2.91 -42.26
CA ARG A 40 -10.46 -3.49 -43.10
C ARG A 40 -10.04 -4.82 -43.75
N HIS A 41 -8.82 -4.90 -44.29
CA HIS A 41 -8.29 -6.15 -44.86
C HIS A 41 -8.10 -7.24 -43.81
N TYR A 42 -7.67 -6.88 -42.60
CA TYR A 42 -7.62 -7.80 -41.47
C TYR A 42 -9.01 -8.36 -41.15
N CYS A 43 -10.03 -7.50 -40.98
CA CYS A 43 -11.40 -7.93 -40.69
C CYS A 43 -11.94 -8.87 -41.78
N ALA A 44 -11.66 -8.58 -43.06
CA ALA A 44 -12.04 -9.46 -44.16
C ALA A 44 -11.42 -10.87 -44.05
N ARG A 45 -10.12 -10.95 -43.72
CA ARG A 45 -9.42 -12.23 -43.50
C ARG A 45 -9.93 -12.95 -42.25
N LYS A 46 -10.15 -12.24 -41.13
CA LYS A 46 -10.69 -12.81 -39.88
C LYS A 46 -12.09 -13.40 -40.12
N ILE A 47 -13.01 -12.67 -40.76
CA ILE A 47 -14.34 -13.20 -41.15
C ILE A 47 -14.19 -14.50 -41.95
N HIS A 48 -13.30 -14.52 -42.95
CA HIS A 48 -13.12 -15.69 -43.79
C HIS A 48 -12.59 -16.90 -43.00
N ARG A 49 -11.60 -16.70 -42.12
CA ARG A 49 -11.06 -17.77 -41.27
C ARG A 49 -12.12 -18.31 -40.30
N VAL A 50 -12.82 -17.43 -39.59
CA VAL A 50 -13.85 -17.83 -38.62
C VAL A 50 -14.99 -18.58 -39.32
N ARG A 51 -15.41 -18.14 -40.50
CA ARG A 51 -16.39 -18.88 -41.33
C ARG A 51 -15.94 -20.28 -41.71
N ARG A 52 -14.63 -20.50 -41.98
CA ARG A 52 -14.10 -21.85 -42.22
C ARG A 52 -14.18 -22.71 -40.97
N VAL A 53 -13.77 -22.18 -39.82
CA VAL A 53 -13.77 -22.90 -38.53
C VAL A 53 -15.18 -23.30 -38.12
N VAL A 54 -16.15 -22.39 -38.27
CA VAL A 54 -17.54 -22.58 -37.86
C VAL A 54 -18.35 -23.37 -38.91
N GLY A 55 -17.78 -23.68 -40.08
CA GLY A 55 -18.50 -24.34 -41.18
C GLY A 55 -19.50 -23.44 -41.92
N ASN A 56 -19.54 -22.14 -41.62
CA ASN A 56 -20.42 -21.16 -42.25
C ASN A 56 -19.77 -20.46 -43.47
N ILE A 57 -19.25 -21.27 -44.40
CA ILE A 57 -18.58 -20.78 -45.60
C ILE A 57 -19.62 -20.42 -46.67
N GLN A 58 -19.46 -19.27 -47.33
CA GLN A 58 -20.30 -18.89 -48.48
C GLN A 58 -19.89 -19.66 -49.74
N GLY A 59 -20.86 -20.00 -50.60
CA GLY A 59 -20.64 -20.79 -51.81
C GLY A 59 -19.56 -20.21 -52.74
N LYS A 60 -18.68 -21.09 -53.27
CA LYS A 60 -17.55 -20.71 -54.13
C LYS A 60 -17.92 -20.44 -55.59
N LYS A 61 -18.89 -21.19 -56.14
CA LYS A 61 -19.31 -21.10 -57.56
C LYS A 61 -20.62 -20.33 -57.75
N LYS A 62 -21.56 -20.46 -56.81
CA LYS A 62 -22.83 -19.72 -56.77
C LYS A 62 -22.97 -19.08 -55.40
N TYR A 63 -23.42 -17.83 -55.36
CA TYR A 63 -23.68 -17.14 -54.10
C TYR A 63 -24.91 -17.74 -53.42
N GLU A 64 -24.70 -18.31 -52.24
CA GLU A 64 -25.76 -18.73 -51.34
C GLU A 64 -25.67 -17.92 -50.05
N LYS A 65 -26.76 -17.24 -49.70
CA LYS A 65 -26.85 -16.50 -48.45
C LYS A 65 -26.98 -17.53 -47.31
N ARG A 66 -25.90 -17.73 -46.57
CA ARG A 66 -25.92 -18.46 -45.30
C ARG A 66 -26.08 -17.48 -44.16
N ASP A 67 -27.29 -17.43 -43.63
CA ASP A 67 -27.60 -16.66 -42.43
C ASP A 67 -27.05 -17.36 -41.18
N ILE A 68 -26.88 -16.60 -40.12
CA ILE A 68 -26.33 -17.11 -38.86
C ILE A 68 -27.47 -17.73 -38.05
N PRO A 69 -27.36 -19.00 -37.63
CA PRO A 69 -28.40 -19.62 -36.84
C PRO A 69 -28.44 -18.96 -35.45
N ALA A 70 -29.56 -18.32 -35.11
CA ALA A 70 -29.68 -17.54 -33.88
C ALA A 70 -29.69 -18.43 -32.62
N GLU A 71 -30.35 -19.58 -32.68
CA GLU A 71 -30.53 -20.48 -31.52
C GLU A 71 -29.33 -21.38 -31.24
N THR A 72 -28.59 -21.77 -32.29
CA THR A 72 -27.39 -22.62 -32.19
C THR A 72 -26.10 -21.81 -32.39
N ALA A 73 -26.17 -20.49 -32.22
CA ALA A 73 -25.02 -19.61 -32.33
C ALA A 73 -23.91 -20.03 -31.35
N THR A 74 -22.69 -20.11 -31.88
CA THR A 74 -21.44 -20.32 -31.13
C THR A 74 -20.65 -19.01 -31.07
N LEU A 75 -19.60 -18.94 -30.26
CA LEU A 75 -18.74 -17.75 -30.16
C LEU A 75 -18.24 -17.25 -31.52
N GLY A 76 -17.84 -18.18 -32.40
CA GLY A 76 -17.40 -17.84 -33.76
C GLY A 76 -18.49 -17.20 -34.62
N HIS A 77 -19.77 -17.56 -34.42
CA HIS A 77 -20.88 -16.91 -35.10
C HIS A 77 -21.05 -15.44 -34.67
N LEU A 78 -20.87 -15.15 -33.37
CA LEU A 78 -20.89 -13.78 -32.84
C LEU A 78 -19.70 -12.97 -33.37
N GLU A 79 -18.48 -13.55 -33.37
CA GLU A 79 -17.30 -12.92 -33.96
C GLU A 79 -17.51 -12.57 -35.45
N ILE A 80 -18.19 -13.44 -36.22
CA ILE A 80 -18.49 -13.17 -37.63
C ILE A 80 -19.33 -11.91 -37.79
N LEU A 81 -20.38 -11.70 -36.98
CA LEU A 81 -21.22 -10.50 -37.04
C LEU A 81 -20.44 -9.26 -36.60
N LEU A 82 -19.69 -9.37 -35.51
CA LEU A 82 -18.85 -8.30 -34.99
C LEU A 82 -17.85 -7.81 -36.04
N PHE A 83 -17.07 -8.72 -36.63
CA PHE A 83 -16.08 -8.33 -37.64
C PHE A 83 -16.72 -7.91 -38.98
N GLN A 84 -17.96 -8.34 -39.29
CA GLN A 84 -18.71 -7.79 -40.41
C GLN A 84 -19.10 -6.32 -40.19
N ALA A 85 -19.52 -5.97 -38.96
CA ALA A 85 -19.78 -4.60 -38.55
C ALA A 85 -18.49 -3.75 -38.59
N GLU A 86 -17.42 -4.21 -37.94
CA GLU A 86 -16.11 -3.53 -37.91
C GLU A 86 -15.55 -3.29 -39.33
N ARG A 87 -15.66 -4.27 -40.22
CA ARG A 87 -15.20 -4.11 -41.62
C ARG A 87 -15.99 -3.02 -42.35
N ALA A 88 -17.29 -2.93 -42.11
CA ALA A 88 -18.14 -1.92 -42.75
C ALA A 88 -17.86 -0.53 -42.17
N TRP A 89 -17.67 -0.43 -40.85
CA TRP A 89 -17.27 0.79 -40.16
C TRP A 89 -15.89 1.28 -40.60
N ALA A 90 -14.86 0.42 -40.60
CA ALA A 90 -13.51 0.77 -41.05
C ALA A 90 -13.50 1.26 -42.50
N TYR A 91 -14.33 0.66 -43.37
CA TYR A 91 -14.44 1.13 -44.74
C TYR A 91 -15.13 2.50 -44.83
N ALA A 92 -16.12 2.78 -44.00
CA ALA A 92 -16.72 4.10 -43.94
C ALA A 92 -15.72 5.16 -43.46
N MET A 93 -14.92 4.85 -42.44
CA MET A 93 -13.88 5.76 -41.92
C MET A 93 -12.77 6.01 -42.95
N GLN A 94 -12.34 4.97 -43.69
CA GLN A 94 -11.42 5.12 -44.82
C GLN A 94 -11.98 6.14 -45.85
N LEU A 95 -13.23 5.95 -46.29
CA LEU A 95 -13.88 6.84 -47.26
C LEU A 95 -14.07 8.27 -46.72
N LYS A 96 -14.17 8.43 -45.40
CA LYS A 96 -14.28 9.74 -44.74
C LYS A 96 -12.94 10.49 -44.74
N GLY A 97 -11.81 9.78 -44.63
CA GLY A 97 -10.48 10.39 -44.82
C GLY A 97 -10.24 10.87 -46.24
N GLU A 98 -10.85 10.20 -47.22
CA GLU A 98 -10.71 10.51 -48.66
C GLU A 98 -11.74 11.55 -49.17
N LEU A 99 -12.57 12.11 -48.27
CA LEU A 99 -13.70 12.97 -48.66
C LEU A 99 -13.27 14.30 -49.30
N ALA A 100 -12.09 14.80 -48.93
CA ALA A 100 -11.51 16.02 -49.51
C ALA A 100 -11.22 15.88 -51.02
N GLN A 101 -10.96 14.66 -51.49
CA GLN A 101 -10.65 14.38 -52.90
C GLN A 101 -11.92 14.11 -53.72
N GLU A 102 -12.89 13.37 -53.15
CA GLU A 102 -14.12 13.00 -53.86
C GLU A 102 -15.38 13.10 -52.98
N PRO A 103 -16.18 14.19 -53.10
CA PRO A 103 -17.40 14.39 -52.31
C PRO A 103 -18.47 13.30 -52.52
N ARG A 104 -18.49 12.64 -53.69
CA ARG A 104 -19.42 11.52 -53.99
C ARG A 104 -19.20 10.33 -53.05
N ARG A 105 -18.01 10.16 -52.48
CA ARG A 105 -17.70 9.09 -51.52
C ARG A 105 -18.50 9.21 -50.22
N LYS A 106 -19.08 10.38 -49.91
CA LYS A 106 -19.97 10.61 -48.75
C LYS A 106 -21.17 9.67 -48.72
N HIS A 107 -21.87 9.52 -49.85
CA HIS A 107 -23.03 8.63 -49.94
C HIS A 107 -22.65 7.16 -49.73
N ARG A 108 -21.49 6.76 -50.28
CA ARG A 108 -20.94 5.42 -50.11
C ARG A 108 -20.53 5.16 -48.65
N ALA A 109 -19.91 6.14 -47.98
CA ALA A 109 -19.56 6.05 -46.56
C ALA A 109 -20.81 5.85 -45.69
N ARG A 110 -21.87 6.64 -45.90
CA ARG A 110 -23.17 6.47 -45.23
C ARG A 110 -23.77 5.08 -45.45
N ALA A 111 -23.77 4.59 -46.69
CA ALA A 111 -24.27 3.25 -47.01
C ALA A 111 -23.47 2.14 -46.29
N ARG A 112 -22.15 2.34 -46.11
CA ARG A 112 -21.30 1.40 -45.35
C ARG A 112 -21.59 1.45 -43.85
N LEU A 113 -21.80 2.63 -43.26
CA LEU A 113 -22.20 2.73 -41.85
C LEU A 113 -23.56 2.09 -41.58
N ARG A 114 -24.56 2.30 -42.44
CA ARG A 114 -25.86 1.63 -42.31
C ARG A 114 -25.73 0.12 -42.31
N LYS A 115 -24.85 -0.41 -43.17
CA LYS A 115 -24.55 -1.84 -43.19
C LYS A 115 -23.85 -2.30 -41.90
N GLY A 116 -22.94 -1.50 -41.34
CA GLY A 116 -22.31 -1.77 -40.05
C GLY A 116 -23.32 -1.83 -38.90
N ALA A 117 -24.19 -0.83 -38.80
CA ALA A 117 -25.25 -0.77 -37.81
C ALA A 117 -26.27 -1.93 -37.94
N TYR A 118 -26.57 -2.36 -39.17
CA TYR A 118 -27.38 -3.55 -39.41
C TYR A 118 -26.73 -4.81 -38.82
N HIS A 119 -25.44 -5.04 -39.08
CA HIS A 119 -24.73 -6.20 -38.53
C HIS A 119 -24.61 -6.16 -37.00
N ALA A 120 -24.43 -4.97 -36.41
CA ALA A 120 -24.40 -4.80 -34.96
C ALA A 120 -25.79 -5.04 -34.32
N SER A 121 -26.87 -4.64 -34.98
CA SER A 121 -28.25 -4.92 -34.52
C SER A 121 -28.58 -6.41 -34.63
N GLU A 122 -28.09 -7.08 -35.67
CA GLU A 122 -28.25 -8.52 -35.81
C GLU A 122 -27.45 -9.28 -34.76
N LEU A 123 -26.26 -8.78 -34.38
CA LEU A 123 -25.49 -9.32 -33.25
C LEU A 123 -26.28 -9.22 -31.94
N GLU A 124 -26.84 -8.06 -31.65
CA GLU A 124 -27.72 -7.82 -30.49
C GLU A 124 -28.91 -8.81 -30.48
N ARG A 125 -29.59 -8.98 -31.62
CA ARG A 125 -30.71 -9.92 -31.76
C ARG A 125 -30.30 -11.38 -31.51
N VAL A 126 -29.17 -11.82 -32.09
CA VAL A 126 -28.67 -13.19 -31.92
C VAL A 126 -28.26 -13.46 -30.47
N CYS A 127 -27.59 -12.50 -29.82
CA CYS A 127 -27.27 -12.60 -28.40
C CYS A 127 -28.53 -12.73 -27.53
N HIS A 128 -29.59 -11.98 -27.86
CA HIS A 128 -30.85 -12.04 -27.11
C HIS A 128 -31.51 -13.42 -27.21
N VAL A 129 -31.58 -13.98 -28.43
CA VAL A 129 -32.20 -15.29 -28.68
C VAL A 129 -31.39 -16.45 -28.09
N ARG A 130 -30.05 -16.40 -28.21
CA ARG A 130 -29.19 -17.49 -27.74
C ARG A 130 -29.11 -17.59 -26.21
N GLY A 131 -29.29 -16.49 -25.50
CA GLY A 131 -29.01 -16.38 -24.07
C GLY A 131 -27.49 -16.27 -23.83
N VAL A 132 -27.06 -15.08 -23.44
CA VAL A 132 -25.65 -14.71 -23.24
C VAL A 132 -25.54 -14.06 -21.86
N ASP A 133 -24.35 -14.09 -21.27
CA ASP A 133 -24.07 -13.40 -20.00
C ASP A 133 -24.57 -11.95 -19.99
N ALA A 134 -25.09 -11.49 -18.85
CA ALA A 134 -25.71 -10.17 -18.70
C ALA A 134 -24.74 -9.03 -19.04
N ARG A 135 -23.46 -9.17 -18.65
CA ARG A 135 -22.42 -8.19 -18.99
C ARG A 135 -22.19 -8.12 -20.50
N THR A 136 -22.06 -9.28 -21.13
CA THR A 136 -21.87 -9.38 -22.59
C THR A 136 -23.06 -8.78 -23.34
N MET A 137 -24.29 -8.99 -22.85
CA MET A 137 -25.49 -8.39 -23.41
C MET A 137 -25.40 -6.86 -23.42
N LEU A 138 -25.03 -6.26 -22.29
CA LEU A 138 -24.85 -4.81 -22.16
C LEU A 138 -23.75 -4.28 -23.09
N ASP A 139 -22.63 -4.99 -23.20
CA ASP A 139 -21.52 -4.60 -24.08
C ASP A 139 -21.94 -4.63 -25.57
N VAL A 140 -22.64 -5.69 -26.00
CA VAL A 140 -23.20 -5.79 -27.36
C VAL A 140 -24.24 -4.68 -27.62
N GLN A 141 -25.09 -4.38 -26.64
CA GLN A 141 -26.08 -3.31 -26.73
C GLN A 141 -25.40 -1.92 -26.85
N ALA A 142 -24.33 -1.67 -26.08
CA ALA A 142 -23.52 -0.46 -26.16
C ALA A 142 -22.87 -0.32 -27.55
N TYR A 143 -22.31 -1.41 -28.09
CA TYR A 143 -21.74 -1.42 -29.43
C TYR A 143 -22.78 -1.17 -30.53
N ALA A 144 -23.95 -1.82 -30.45
CA ALA A 144 -25.03 -1.64 -31.42
C ALA A 144 -25.62 -0.22 -31.40
N THR A 145 -25.80 0.36 -30.21
CA THR A 145 -26.26 1.76 -30.04
C THR A 145 -25.21 2.75 -30.55
N LEU A 146 -23.93 2.51 -30.29
CA LEU A 146 -22.82 3.31 -30.83
C LEU A 146 -22.81 3.31 -32.37
N MET A 147 -22.91 2.14 -33.00
CA MET A 147 -22.93 2.03 -34.47
C MET A 147 -24.15 2.72 -35.09
N LYS A 148 -25.33 2.63 -34.45
CA LYS A 148 -26.52 3.39 -34.85
C LYS A 148 -26.30 4.90 -34.70
N GLY A 149 -25.62 5.34 -33.63
CA GLY A 149 -25.23 6.73 -33.41
C GLY A 149 -24.38 7.29 -34.57
N TYR A 150 -23.37 6.56 -35.03
CA TYR A 150 -22.56 6.99 -36.18
C TYR A 150 -23.36 7.16 -37.48
N VAL A 151 -24.37 6.32 -37.72
CA VAL A 151 -25.25 6.47 -38.89
C VAL A 151 -26.04 7.79 -38.81
N LEU A 152 -26.70 8.04 -37.68
CA LEU A 152 -27.52 9.22 -37.46
C LEU A 152 -26.69 10.51 -37.48
N PHE A 153 -25.48 10.44 -36.93
CA PHE A 153 -24.51 11.53 -36.94
C PHE A 153 -24.14 11.93 -38.38
N GLU A 154 -23.82 10.95 -39.24
CA GLU A 154 -23.51 11.23 -40.64
C GLU A 154 -24.74 11.67 -41.45
N GLU A 155 -25.95 11.31 -41.03
CA GLU A 155 -27.22 11.81 -41.57
C GLU A 155 -27.60 13.21 -41.08
N GLN A 156 -26.81 13.81 -40.18
CA GLN A 156 -27.04 15.13 -39.57
C GLN A 156 -28.32 15.21 -38.71
N ARG A 157 -28.82 14.06 -38.24
CA ARG A 157 -29.93 13.99 -37.26
C ARG A 157 -29.36 14.13 -35.85
N TRP A 158 -28.98 15.35 -35.47
CA TRP A 158 -28.20 15.63 -34.27
C TRP A 158 -28.85 15.17 -32.97
N GLN A 159 -30.17 15.35 -32.83
CA GLN A 159 -30.91 14.96 -31.62
C GLN A 159 -30.86 13.45 -31.39
N GLU A 160 -31.22 12.66 -32.41
CA GLU A 160 -31.25 11.21 -32.29
C GLU A 160 -29.86 10.60 -32.20
N ALA A 161 -28.87 11.22 -32.86
CA ALA A 161 -27.46 10.84 -32.71
C ALA A 161 -26.99 11.07 -31.27
N LEU A 162 -27.31 12.23 -30.68
CA LEU A 162 -27.02 12.54 -29.29
C LEU A 162 -27.65 11.51 -28.34
N ASP A 163 -28.91 11.13 -28.57
CA ASP A 163 -29.60 10.13 -27.76
C ASP A 163 -28.91 8.76 -27.78
N LYS A 164 -28.46 8.31 -28.97
CA LYS A 164 -27.75 7.04 -29.10
C LYS A 164 -26.34 7.07 -28.52
N PHE A 165 -25.60 8.17 -28.69
CA PHE A 165 -24.28 8.32 -28.08
C PHE A 165 -24.34 8.46 -26.56
N ALA A 166 -25.33 9.20 -26.03
CA ALA A 166 -25.55 9.30 -24.60
C ALA A 166 -25.85 7.93 -23.99
N ALA A 167 -26.75 7.15 -24.60
CA ALA A 167 -27.04 5.79 -24.14
C ALA A 167 -25.80 4.88 -24.17
N ALA A 168 -25.02 4.87 -25.27
CA ALA A 168 -23.80 4.08 -25.36
C ALA A 168 -22.75 4.50 -24.31
N ARG A 169 -22.58 5.81 -24.11
CA ARG A 169 -21.66 6.37 -23.10
C ARG A 169 -22.06 5.93 -21.69
N THR A 170 -23.34 6.06 -21.32
CA THR A 170 -23.84 5.65 -20.00
C THR A 170 -23.63 4.16 -19.76
N ILE A 171 -23.87 3.31 -20.77
CA ILE A 171 -23.62 1.86 -20.64
C ILE A 171 -22.14 1.58 -20.40
N TYR A 172 -21.23 2.14 -21.23
CA TYR A 172 -19.79 1.91 -21.06
C TYR A 172 -19.25 2.47 -19.75
N GLU A 173 -19.74 3.63 -19.30
CA GLU A 173 -19.38 4.23 -18.02
C GLU A 173 -19.79 3.32 -16.85
N LYS A 174 -21.02 2.79 -16.86
CA LYS A 174 -21.49 1.85 -15.83
C LYS A 174 -20.74 0.51 -15.90
N LEU A 175 -20.49 -0.03 -17.09
CA LEU A 175 -19.69 -1.25 -17.27
C LEU A 175 -18.24 -1.11 -16.81
N ALA A 176 -17.65 0.09 -16.94
CA ALA A 176 -16.31 0.38 -16.45
C ALA A 176 -16.24 0.29 -14.92
N THR A 177 -17.28 0.72 -14.20
CA THR A 177 -17.30 0.67 -12.72
C THR A 177 -17.37 -0.75 -12.13
N VAL A 178 -17.84 -1.73 -12.91
CA VAL A 178 -18.03 -3.12 -12.46
C VAL A 178 -17.06 -4.08 -13.19
N GLY A 179 -16.07 -3.53 -13.91
CA GLY A 179 -15.06 -4.31 -14.62
C GLY A 179 -13.82 -4.64 -13.79
N THR A 180 -13.01 -5.55 -14.32
CA THR A 180 -11.59 -5.66 -13.95
C THR A 180 -10.86 -4.36 -14.31
N ALA A 181 -9.68 -4.10 -13.71
CA ALA A 181 -8.90 -2.89 -14.00
C ALA A 181 -8.66 -2.68 -15.52
N GLY A 182 -8.40 -3.76 -16.26
CA GLY A 182 -8.27 -3.72 -17.72
C GLY A 182 -9.55 -3.33 -18.44
N GLN A 183 -10.71 -3.85 -18.00
CA GLN A 183 -12.01 -3.51 -18.57
C GLN A 183 -12.45 -2.08 -18.21
N GLU A 184 -12.12 -1.59 -17.01
CA GLU A 184 -12.33 -0.20 -16.61
C GLU A 184 -11.56 0.74 -17.52
N ALA A 185 -10.27 0.47 -17.75
CA ALA A 185 -9.44 1.26 -18.65
C ALA A 185 -9.98 1.27 -20.09
N LEU A 186 -10.42 0.12 -20.60
CA LEU A 186 -11.04 0.01 -21.93
C LEU A 186 -12.38 0.76 -22.02
N GLY A 187 -13.23 0.64 -21.00
CA GLY A 187 -14.51 1.33 -20.91
C GLY A 187 -14.34 2.85 -20.88
N GLN A 188 -13.39 3.36 -20.08
CA GLN A 188 -13.07 4.78 -20.04
C GLN A 188 -12.51 5.26 -21.39
N ALA A 189 -11.61 4.51 -22.02
CA ALA A 189 -11.10 4.85 -23.36
C ALA A 189 -12.22 4.89 -24.42
N ALA A 190 -13.25 4.05 -24.29
CA ALA A 190 -14.43 4.08 -25.15
C ALA A 190 -15.29 5.32 -24.91
N VAL A 191 -15.52 5.70 -23.65
CA VAL A 191 -16.21 6.94 -23.27
C VAL A 191 -15.48 8.15 -23.84
N ASP A 192 -14.17 8.23 -23.66
CA ASP A 192 -13.33 9.33 -24.16
C ASP A 192 -13.38 9.44 -25.70
N ALA A 193 -13.56 8.32 -26.42
CA ALA A 193 -13.72 8.31 -27.87
C ALA A 193 -15.12 8.78 -28.35
N ILE A 194 -16.15 8.63 -27.52
CA ILE A 194 -17.54 9.04 -27.83
C ILE A 194 -17.76 10.52 -27.53
N ASP A 195 -17.12 11.05 -26.49
CA ASP A 195 -17.28 12.41 -25.97
C ASP A 195 -17.17 13.52 -27.05
N PRO A 196 -16.22 13.50 -28.01
CA PRO A 196 -16.16 14.51 -29.07
C PRO A 196 -17.41 14.53 -29.95
N SER A 197 -18.01 13.36 -30.21
CA SER A 197 -19.23 13.24 -31.02
C SER A 197 -20.43 13.83 -30.28
N ILE A 198 -20.51 13.62 -28.96
CA ILE A 198 -21.55 14.21 -28.10
C ILE A 198 -21.44 15.74 -28.06
N ARG A 199 -20.24 16.27 -27.84
CA ARG A 199 -19.98 17.72 -27.84
C ARG A 199 -20.38 18.35 -29.18
N PHE A 200 -20.04 17.70 -30.30
CA PHE A 200 -20.40 18.18 -31.63
C PHE A 200 -21.92 18.20 -31.87
N CYS A 201 -22.64 17.13 -31.47
CA CYS A 201 -24.11 17.12 -31.54
C CYS A 201 -24.72 18.23 -30.69
N ALA A 202 -24.24 18.42 -29.46
CA ALA A 202 -24.74 19.45 -28.55
C ALA A 202 -24.50 20.87 -29.07
N TYR A 203 -23.33 21.11 -29.68
CA TYR A 203 -23.00 22.36 -30.34
C TYR A 203 -23.98 22.67 -31.49
N ASN A 204 -24.24 21.70 -32.37
CA ASN A 204 -25.17 21.88 -33.50
C ASN A 204 -26.63 22.08 -33.06
N LEU A 205 -27.02 21.51 -31.92
CA LEU A 205 -28.34 21.72 -31.31
C LEU A 205 -28.44 23.04 -30.52
N LYS A 206 -27.36 23.84 -30.46
CA LYS A 206 -27.29 25.11 -29.71
C LYS A 206 -27.67 24.97 -28.24
N ILE A 207 -27.41 23.81 -27.64
CA ILE A 207 -27.58 23.60 -26.20
C ILE A 207 -26.58 24.53 -25.49
N LYS A 208 -27.05 25.31 -24.51
CA LYS A 208 -26.21 26.29 -23.79
C LYS A 208 -24.94 25.61 -23.27
N GLY A 209 -23.77 26.11 -23.67
CA GLY A 209 -22.48 25.54 -23.27
C GLY A 209 -21.96 24.37 -24.11
N GLY A 210 -22.59 23.98 -25.22
CA GLY A 210 -22.24 22.79 -26.03
C GLY A 210 -20.76 22.61 -26.41
N ALA A 211 -19.97 23.68 -26.50
CA ALA A 211 -18.53 23.62 -26.78
C ALA A 211 -17.62 23.50 -25.53
N SER A 212 -18.06 24.00 -24.36
CA SER A 212 -17.21 24.16 -23.16
C SER A 212 -17.78 23.48 -21.91
N ALA A 213 -19.02 23.01 -21.94
CA ALA A 213 -19.65 22.31 -20.82
C ALA A 213 -19.09 20.89 -20.70
N ASP A 214 -19.14 20.36 -19.49
CA ASP A 214 -18.85 18.96 -19.23
C ASP A 214 -19.86 18.06 -19.95
N VAL A 215 -19.41 16.92 -20.49
CA VAL A 215 -20.27 16.00 -21.26
C VAL A 215 -21.35 15.41 -20.37
N ALA A 216 -21.05 15.18 -19.10
CA ALA A 216 -22.05 14.76 -18.10
C ALA A 216 -23.18 15.79 -17.96
N ALA A 217 -22.83 17.08 -17.84
CA ALA A 217 -23.81 18.17 -17.77
C ALA A 217 -24.65 18.30 -19.06
N LEU A 218 -24.06 18.05 -20.24
CA LEU A 218 -24.79 18.04 -21.51
C LEU A 218 -25.82 16.91 -21.59
N ILE A 219 -25.49 15.73 -21.03
CA ILE A 219 -26.41 14.59 -20.94
C ILE A 219 -27.52 14.89 -19.93
N GLU A 220 -27.22 15.50 -18.79
CA GLU A 220 -28.23 15.91 -17.81
C GLU A 220 -29.21 16.96 -18.35
N ILE A 221 -28.70 17.98 -19.05
CA ILE A 221 -29.54 19.00 -19.70
C ILE A 221 -30.44 18.32 -20.73
N ARG A 222 -29.91 17.37 -21.52
CA ARG A 222 -30.70 16.57 -22.46
C ARG A 222 -31.78 15.76 -21.76
N ASN A 223 -31.47 15.10 -20.64
CA ASN A 223 -32.45 14.31 -19.87
C ASN A 223 -33.56 15.21 -19.31
N LYS A 224 -33.26 16.48 -18.98
CA LYS A 224 -34.26 17.47 -18.54
C LYS A 224 -35.09 18.07 -19.69
N SER A 225 -34.59 18.05 -20.93
CA SER A 225 -35.13 18.85 -22.05
C SER A 225 -36.01 18.09 -23.05
N ALA A 226 -36.21 16.78 -22.90
CA ALA A 226 -37.06 16.01 -23.82
C ALA A 226 -37.55 14.73 -23.14
N GLY A 227 -38.73 14.21 -23.54
CA GLY A 227 -39.34 12.96 -23.08
C GLY A 227 -38.53 11.66 -23.31
N GLY A 228 -37.21 11.76 -23.48
CA GLY A 228 -36.25 10.66 -23.50
C GLY A 228 -35.68 10.28 -22.12
N ALA A 229 -36.03 11.00 -21.05
CA ALA A 229 -35.66 10.66 -19.67
C ALA A 229 -36.12 9.24 -19.31
N ALA A 230 -37.39 8.91 -19.56
CA ALA A 230 -37.96 7.62 -19.19
C ALA A 230 -37.21 6.42 -19.78
N GLY A 231 -36.77 6.50 -21.05
CA GLY A 231 -36.08 5.39 -21.71
C GLY A 231 -34.64 5.18 -21.23
N LEU A 232 -33.93 6.26 -20.88
CA LEU A 232 -32.56 6.17 -20.34
C LEU A 232 -32.56 5.84 -18.86
N ASP A 233 -33.53 6.33 -18.09
CA ASP A 233 -33.69 6.04 -16.67
C ASP A 233 -34.05 4.56 -16.46
N LEU A 234 -35.00 4.03 -17.24
CA LEU A 234 -35.33 2.59 -17.24
C LEU A 234 -34.13 1.72 -17.63
N LEU A 235 -33.34 2.18 -18.60
CA LEU A 235 -32.12 1.48 -19.02
C LEU A 235 -31.06 1.52 -17.91
N THR A 236 -30.92 2.66 -17.23
CA THR A 236 -30.00 2.82 -16.09
C THR A 236 -30.42 1.94 -14.92
N GLN A 237 -31.71 1.87 -14.60
CA GLN A 237 -32.27 0.98 -13.57
C GLN A 237 -32.02 -0.49 -13.92
N ARG A 238 -32.31 -0.91 -15.16
CA ARG A 238 -32.05 -2.29 -15.61
C ARG A 238 -30.56 -2.65 -15.56
N ILE A 239 -29.69 -1.70 -15.87
CA ILE A 239 -28.24 -1.86 -15.73
C ILE A 239 -27.89 -2.02 -14.24
N GLU A 240 -28.41 -1.17 -13.36
CA GLU A 240 -28.13 -1.28 -11.93
C GLU A 240 -28.66 -2.58 -11.31
N GLU A 241 -29.83 -3.06 -11.71
CA GLU A 241 -30.37 -4.35 -11.28
C GLU A 241 -29.50 -5.53 -11.74
N THR A 242 -29.07 -5.52 -13.00
CA THR A 242 -28.19 -6.58 -13.54
C THR A 242 -26.77 -6.54 -12.95
N LEU A 243 -26.27 -5.34 -12.60
CA LEU A 243 -25.00 -5.16 -11.90
C LEU A 243 -25.11 -5.47 -10.40
N ALA A 244 -26.28 -5.28 -9.78
CA ALA A 244 -26.53 -5.63 -8.38
C ALA A 244 -26.61 -7.15 -8.19
N GLN A 245 -27.22 -7.87 -9.13
CA GLN A 245 -27.24 -9.34 -9.12
C GLN A 245 -25.85 -9.98 -9.19
N THR A 246 -24.85 -9.26 -9.71
CA THR A 246 -23.45 -9.71 -9.75
C THR A 246 -22.65 -9.30 -8.51
N ARG A 247 -23.16 -8.38 -7.67
CA ARG A 247 -22.56 -8.01 -6.38
C ARG A 247 -23.22 -8.85 -5.28
N HIS A 248 -22.54 -9.87 -4.76
CA HIS A 248 -23.08 -10.65 -3.64
C HIS A 248 -23.32 -9.77 -2.39
N GLU A 249 -24.46 -9.99 -1.71
CA GLU A 249 -24.99 -9.17 -0.61
C GLU A 249 -24.04 -8.99 0.58
N LYS A 250 -23.07 -9.90 0.77
CA LYS A 250 -22.08 -9.84 1.87
C LYS A 250 -20.91 -8.87 1.60
N ALA A 251 -20.64 -8.50 0.35
CA ALA A 251 -19.58 -7.56 -0.01
C ALA A 251 -20.00 -6.09 0.10
N ALA A 252 -21.29 -5.81 0.33
CA ALA A 252 -21.84 -4.45 0.40
C ALA A 252 -21.55 -3.74 1.73
N SER A 253 -21.34 -4.47 2.83
CA SER A 253 -21.16 -3.89 4.17
C SER A 253 -19.75 -3.34 4.42
N VAL A 254 -18.72 -3.84 3.73
CA VAL A 254 -17.33 -3.36 3.83
C VAL A 254 -16.81 -3.03 2.43
N SER A 255 -17.26 -1.90 1.91
CA SER A 255 -16.81 -1.37 0.61
C SER A 255 -15.53 -0.52 0.70
N SER A 256 -14.97 -0.33 1.90
CA SER A 256 -13.79 0.50 2.10
C SER A 256 -12.90 0.04 3.25
N ILE A 257 -11.59 0.12 3.04
CA ILE A 257 -10.54 -0.15 4.01
C ILE A 257 -10.14 1.17 4.65
N VAL A 258 -10.21 1.29 5.97
CA VAL A 258 -9.74 2.47 6.71
C VAL A 258 -8.44 2.11 7.42
N TRP A 259 -7.35 2.81 7.09
CA TRP A 259 -6.06 2.67 7.75
C TRP A 259 -5.40 4.04 7.86
N ARG A 260 -4.81 4.36 9.03
CA ARG A 260 -4.07 5.62 9.31
C ARG A 260 -4.72 6.89 8.73
N GLY A 261 -6.04 7.05 8.95
CA GLY A 261 -6.80 8.23 8.51
C GLY A 261 -7.13 8.28 7.01
N LYS A 262 -6.80 7.24 6.23
CA LYS A 262 -7.17 7.11 4.81
C LYS A 262 -8.18 5.99 4.62
N THR A 263 -9.21 6.30 3.84
CA THR A 263 -10.25 5.35 3.45
C THR A 263 -10.07 5.00 1.98
N VAL A 264 -9.75 3.74 1.68
CA VAL A 264 -9.56 3.26 0.31
C VAL A 264 -10.74 2.38 -0.09
N PRO A 265 -11.50 2.75 -1.14
CA PRO A 265 -12.52 1.88 -1.70
C PRO A 265 -11.84 0.71 -2.42
N SER A 266 -12.11 -0.52 -1.98
CA SER A 266 -11.67 -1.71 -2.71
C SER A 266 -12.74 -2.08 -3.74
N LYS A 267 -12.33 -2.33 -4.99
CA LYS A 267 -13.23 -2.82 -6.05
C LYS A 267 -13.17 -4.35 -6.20
N ASN A 268 -12.10 -4.99 -5.74
CA ASN A 268 -11.95 -6.44 -5.85
C ASN A 268 -12.75 -7.14 -4.76
N GLN A 269 -13.80 -7.84 -5.19
CA GLN A 269 -14.69 -8.59 -4.31
C GLN A 269 -13.97 -9.72 -3.55
N GLN A 270 -13.06 -10.45 -4.20
CA GLN A 270 -12.32 -11.53 -3.55
C GLN A 270 -11.42 -10.99 -2.43
N LEU A 271 -10.81 -9.83 -2.67
CA LEU A 271 -10.00 -9.15 -1.66
C LEU A 271 -10.88 -8.74 -0.46
N ILE A 272 -12.06 -8.15 -0.71
CA ILE A 272 -13.00 -7.75 0.35
C ILE A 272 -13.44 -8.97 1.18
N GLU A 273 -13.85 -10.06 0.54
CA GLU A 273 -14.27 -11.29 1.21
C GLU A 273 -13.14 -11.88 2.07
N SER A 274 -11.91 -11.90 1.55
CA SER A 274 -10.74 -12.38 2.29
C SER A 274 -10.37 -11.50 3.49
N ILE A 275 -10.49 -10.17 3.36
CA ILE A 275 -10.25 -9.22 4.46
C ILE A 275 -11.34 -9.36 5.53
N LEU A 276 -12.60 -9.53 5.14
CA LEU A 276 -13.71 -9.77 6.07
C LEU A 276 -13.48 -11.05 6.88
N ALA A 277 -13.14 -12.16 6.21
CA ALA A 277 -12.83 -13.42 6.90
C ALA A 277 -11.64 -13.27 7.87
N ALA A 278 -10.61 -12.50 7.47
CA ALA A 278 -9.48 -12.20 8.34
C ALA A 278 -9.88 -11.32 9.55
N GLN A 279 -10.80 -10.36 9.37
CA GLN A 279 -11.31 -9.52 10.46
C GLN A 279 -12.17 -10.32 11.45
N GLU A 280 -13.02 -11.23 10.99
CA GLU A 280 -13.78 -12.13 11.86
C GLU A 280 -12.84 -13.01 12.70
N SER A 281 -11.81 -13.56 12.06
CA SER A 281 -10.79 -14.36 12.75
C SER A 281 -9.99 -13.52 13.76
N LEU A 282 -9.72 -12.24 13.43
CA LEU A 282 -9.04 -11.32 14.32
C LEU A 282 -9.90 -10.98 15.56
N GLN A 283 -11.20 -10.78 15.39
CA GLN A 283 -12.11 -10.57 16.52
C GLN A 283 -12.15 -11.78 17.45
N GLN A 284 -12.22 -13.00 16.90
CA GLN A 284 -12.16 -14.23 17.69
C GLN A 284 -10.85 -14.33 18.48
N LEU A 285 -9.72 -13.96 17.87
CA LEU A 285 -8.43 -13.90 18.55
C LEU A 285 -8.41 -12.86 19.67
N ASP A 286 -8.92 -11.65 19.43
CA ASP A 286 -8.95 -10.58 20.43
C ASP A 286 -9.85 -10.95 21.63
N ASP A 287 -10.98 -11.59 21.37
CA ASP A 287 -11.87 -12.08 22.44
C ASP A 287 -11.25 -13.23 23.22
N ALA A 288 -10.54 -14.13 22.54
CA ALA A 288 -9.73 -15.15 23.22
C ALA A 288 -8.66 -14.51 24.11
N ILE A 289 -7.98 -13.44 23.64
CA ILE A 289 -6.97 -12.69 24.42
C ILE A 289 -7.57 -12.05 25.67
N LYS A 290 -8.76 -11.44 25.55
CA LYS A 290 -9.48 -10.85 26.70
C LYS A 290 -9.92 -11.90 27.71
N ALA A 291 -10.35 -13.07 27.24
CA ALA A 291 -10.82 -14.15 28.12
C ALA A 291 -9.71 -14.74 28.98
N ASP A 292 -8.48 -14.85 28.45
CA ASP A 292 -7.32 -15.37 29.18
C ASP A 292 -6.09 -14.46 29.03
N PRO A 293 -5.95 -13.39 29.83
CA PRO A 293 -4.82 -12.47 29.74
C PRO A 293 -3.47 -13.15 30.06
N MET A 294 -2.40 -12.65 29.46
CA MET A 294 -1.05 -13.15 29.68
C MET A 294 -0.61 -13.00 31.16
N PRO A 295 0.15 -13.97 31.75
CA PRO A 295 0.68 -15.20 31.17
C PRO A 295 -0.35 -16.34 31.13
N VAL A 296 -0.40 -17.04 29.99
CA VAL A 296 -1.24 -18.24 29.81
C VAL A 296 -0.72 -19.36 30.71
N LYS A 297 -1.52 -19.74 31.71
CA LYS A 297 -1.13 -20.73 32.73
C LYS A 297 -1.26 -22.18 32.24
N ASN A 298 -2.16 -22.42 31.30
CA ASN A 298 -2.52 -23.76 30.83
C ASN A 298 -1.89 -24.05 29.47
N ALA A 299 -1.28 -25.23 29.32
CA ALA A 299 -0.63 -25.66 28.09
C ALA A 299 -1.59 -25.79 26.90
N GLU A 300 -2.80 -26.27 27.17
CA GLU A 300 -3.85 -26.47 26.16
C GLU A 300 -4.36 -25.13 25.63
N ALA A 301 -4.61 -24.16 26.52
CA ALA A 301 -5.00 -22.79 26.16
C ALA A 301 -3.90 -22.07 25.36
N LEU A 302 -2.62 -22.32 25.69
CA LEU A 302 -1.49 -21.78 24.93
C LEU A 302 -1.44 -22.36 23.51
N GLU A 303 -1.67 -23.66 23.36
CA GLU A 303 -1.71 -24.31 22.04
C GLU A 303 -2.89 -23.78 21.21
N GLU A 304 -4.06 -23.64 21.81
CA GLU A 304 -5.25 -23.09 21.16
C GLU A 304 -5.03 -21.64 20.72
N ARG A 305 -4.39 -20.81 21.56
CA ARG A 305 -4.02 -19.44 21.20
C ARG A 305 -2.98 -19.38 20.08
N LEU A 306 -2.00 -20.28 20.05
CA LEU A 306 -1.04 -20.35 18.93
C LEU A 306 -1.75 -20.74 17.62
N LYS A 307 -2.69 -21.69 17.69
CA LYS A 307 -3.51 -22.08 16.53
C LYS A 307 -4.38 -20.93 16.02
N SER A 308 -4.97 -20.13 16.91
CA SER A 308 -5.76 -18.96 16.48
C SER A 308 -4.89 -17.87 15.85
N PHE A 309 -3.68 -17.61 16.37
CA PHE A 309 -2.70 -16.75 15.70
C PHE A 309 -2.33 -17.26 14.31
N ASP A 310 -2.03 -18.55 14.17
CA ASP A 310 -1.66 -19.14 12.88
C ASP A 310 -2.83 -19.12 11.88
N ALA A 311 -4.08 -19.30 12.33
CA ALA A 311 -5.27 -19.16 11.50
C ALA A 311 -5.45 -17.72 10.98
N VAL A 312 -5.31 -16.72 11.86
CA VAL A 312 -5.37 -15.29 11.47
C VAL A 312 -4.25 -14.93 10.49
N ILE A 313 -3.03 -15.37 10.76
CA ILE A 313 -1.88 -15.12 9.88
C ILE A 313 -2.08 -15.81 8.52
N GLY A 314 -2.63 -17.03 8.50
CA GLY A 314 -2.98 -17.76 7.28
C GLY A 314 -4.01 -17.00 6.43
N ALA A 315 -5.10 -16.54 7.04
CA ALA A 315 -6.12 -15.73 6.35
C ALA A 315 -5.52 -14.43 5.78
N LEU A 316 -4.67 -13.74 6.55
CA LEU A 316 -4.00 -12.51 6.09
C LEU A 316 -2.97 -12.77 4.98
N TRP A 317 -2.35 -13.94 4.93
CA TRP A 317 -1.48 -14.36 3.82
C TRP A 317 -2.27 -14.51 2.52
N ASP A 318 -3.43 -15.16 2.56
CA ASP A 318 -4.30 -15.31 1.40
C ASP A 318 -4.76 -13.94 0.89
N SER A 319 -5.18 -13.05 1.78
CA SER A 319 -5.55 -11.66 1.45
C SER A 319 -4.38 -10.87 0.85
N SER A 320 -3.16 -11.03 1.39
CA SER A 320 -1.95 -10.36 0.87
C SER A 320 -1.64 -10.81 -0.55
N ARG A 321 -1.77 -12.11 -0.83
CA ARG A 321 -1.55 -12.67 -2.18
C ARG A 321 -2.54 -12.08 -3.19
N ILE A 322 -3.81 -11.95 -2.83
CA ILE A 322 -4.84 -11.36 -3.70
C ILE A 322 -4.51 -9.89 -3.96
N ALA A 323 -4.18 -9.11 -2.92
CA ALA A 323 -3.82 -7.71 -3.07
C ALA A 323 -2.56 -7.48 -3.93
N GLU A 324 -1.53 -8.31 -3.76
CA GLU A 324 -0.32 -8.26 -4.60
C GLU A 324 -0.59 -8.60 -6.06
N GLN A 325 -1.52 -9.53 -6.31
CA GLN A 325 -1.95 -9.87 -7.66
C GLN A 325 -2.66 -8.69 -8.32
N ASP A 326 -3.55 -8.00 -7.60
CA ASP A 326 -4.24 -6.80 -8.11
C ASP A 326 -3.26 -5.68 -8.50
N VAL A 327 -2.22 -5.46 -7.68
CA VAL A 327 -1.17 -4.47 -7.99
C VAL A 327 -0.40 -4.84 -9.26
N LYS A 328 -0.13 -6.14 -9.48
CA LYS A 328 0.55 -6.61 -10.70
C LYS A 328 -0.34 -6.45 -11.93
N ASP A 329 -1.63 -6.78 -11.81
CA ASP A 329 -2.58 -6.68 -12.91
C ASP A 329 -2.86 -5.22 -13.29
N ASP A 330 -2.92 -4.32 -12.30
CA ASP A 330 -3.00 -2.87 -12.52
C ASP A 330 -1.75 -2.33 -13.21
N ALA A 331 -0.54 -2.75 -12.80
CA ALA A 331 0.70 -2.35 -13.47
C ALA A 331 0.71 -2.74 -14.96
N VAL A 332 0.16 -3.91 -15.32
CA VAL A 332 -0.02 -4.34 -16.71
C VAL A 332 -1.07 -3.50 -17.44
N ALA A 333 -2.16 -3.10 -16.76
CA ALA A 333 -3.21 -2.26 -17.34
C ALA A 333 -2.71 -0.82 -17.60
N VAL A 334 -2.03 -0.21 -16.63
CA VAL A 334 -1.43 1.13 -16.74
C VAL A 334 -0.40 1.19 -17.87
N ALA A 335 0.37 0.11 -18.09
CA ALA A 335 1.31 0.03 -19.19
C ALA A 335 0.64 0.12 -20.58
N LYS A 336 -0.63 -0.26 -20.69
CA LYS A 336 -1.42 -0.15 -21.93
C LYS A 336 -2.11 1.21 -22.05
N VAL A 337 -2.68 1.71 -20.96
CA VAL A 337 -3.48 2.95 -20.94
C VAL A 337 -3.17 3.72 -19.66
N LYS A 338 -2.39 4.81 -19.78
CA LYS A 338 -2.07 5.69 -18.66
C LYS A 338 -3.03 6.89 -18.63
N THR A 339 -3.69 7.10 -17.50
CA THR A 339 -4.59 8.25 -17.25
C THR A 339 -4.40 8.75 -15.81
N SER A 340 -4.86 9.97 -15.50
CA SER A 340 -4.83 10.48 -14.12
C SER A 340 -5.66 9.64 -13.15
N LYS A 341 -6.74 8.99 -13.63
CA LYS A 341 -7.54 8.05 -12.84
C LYS A 341 -6.81 6.72 -12.59
N SER A 342 -5.97 6.27 -13.53
CA SER A 342 -5.19 5.04 -13.35
C SER A 342 -4.13 5.20 -12.27
N ASP A 343 -3.46 6.35 -12.20
CA ASP A 343 -2.45 6.61 -11.16
C ASP A 343 -3.06 6.60 -9.73
N ALA A 344 -4.28 7.14 -9.58
CA ALA A 344 -5.02 7.07 -8.31
C ALA A 344 -5.44 5.64 -7.94
N ASN A 345 -5.80 4.82 -8.94
CA ASN A 345 -6.13 3.41 -8.73
C ASN A 345 -4.90 2.60 -8.28
N THR A 346 -3.75 2.80 -8.94
CA THR A 346 -2.49 2.16 -8.56
C THR A 346 -2.11 2.48 -7.12
N PHE A 347 -2.24 3.75 -6.71
CA PHE A 347 -1.98 4.15 -5.32
C PHE A 347 -2.91 3.43 -4.33
N ASN A 348 -4.21 3.37 -4.63
CA ASN A 348 -5.20 2.71 -3.79
C ASN A 348 -4.92 1.21 -3.62
N LEU A 349 -4.56 0.51 -4.70
CA LEU A 349 -4.23 -0.92 -4.65
C LEU A 349 -2.94 -1.18 -3.87
N GLN A 350 -1.91 -0.35 -4.06
CA GLN A 350 -0.68 -0.42 -3.26
C GLN A 350 -0.97 -0.17 -1.78
N TYR A 351 -1.84 0.79 -1.46
CA TYR A 351 -2.21 1.09 -0.09
C TYR A 351 -2.96 -0.07 0.58
N ALA A 352 -3.89 -0.70 -0.13
CA ALA A 352 -4.61 -1.89 0.35
C ALA A 352 -3.65 -3.07 0.57
N SER A 353 -2.71 -3.30 -0.35
CA SER A 353 -1.67 -4.33 -0.20
C SER A 353 -0.79 -4.06 1.03
N SER A 354 -0.30 -2.83 1.21
CA SER A 354 0.49 -2.44 2.38
C SER A 354 -0.29 -2.60 3.69
N TYR A 355 -1.59 -2.29 3.71
CA TYR A 355 -2.43 -2.47 4.89
C TYR A 355 -2.53 -3.94 5.31
N VAL A 356 -2.85 -4.84 4.38
CA VAL A 356 -2.98 -6.27 4.67
C VAL A 356 -1.63 -6.86 5.10
N ALA A 357 -0.55 -6.47 4.43
CA ALA A 357 0.80 -6.86 4.82
C ALA A 357 1.16 -6.34 6.22
N TYR A 358 0.80 -5.10 6.55
CA TYR A 358 1.01 -4.51 7.88
C TYR A 358 0.29 -5.32 8.98
N LEU A 359 -0.98 -5.66 8.78
CA LEU A 359 -1.73 -6.49 9.75
C LEU A 359 -1.08 -7.85 9.95
N ARG A 360 -0.69 -8.53 8.85
CA ARG A 360 0.00 -9.82 8.89
C ARG A 360 1.29 -9.75 9.71
N LEU A 361 2.11 -8.74 9.45
CA LEU A 361 3.39 -8.55 10.12
C LEU A 361 3.20 -8.19 11.60
N SER A 362 2.22 -7.35 11.93
CA SER A 362 1.87 -7.02 13.32
C SER A 362 1.49 -8.27 14.10
N LYS A 363 0.59 -9.09 13.57
CA LYS A 363 0.16 -10.34 14.23
C LYS A 363 1.27 -11.38 14.31
N THR A 364 2.18 -11.39 13.34
CA THR A 364 3.40 -12.22 13.40
C THR A 364 4.32 -11.81 14.55
N VAL A 365 4.47 -10.49 14.81
CA VAL A 365 5.22 -10.00 15.96
C VAL A 365 4.56 -10.42 17.27
N GLU A 366 3.24 -10.24 17.40
CA GLU A 366 2.47 -10.64 18.60
C GLU A 366 2.59 -12.14 18.88
N ARG A 367 2.44 -12.99 17.86
CA ARG A 367 2.65 -14.45 18.00
C ARG A 367 4.07 -14.78 18.46
N ASN A 368 5.08 -14.12 17.91
CA ASN A 368 6.47 -14.36 18.30
C ASN A 368 6.75 -13.92 19.75
N ILE A 369 6.08 -12.86 20.25
CA ILE A 369 6.15 -12.47 21.67
C ILE A 369 5.56 -13.57 22.56
N LEU A 370 4.39 -14.12 22.19
CA LEU A 370 3.78 -15.25 22.90
C LEU A 370 4.71 -16.48 22.92
N LEU A 371 5.37 -16.80 21.80
CA LEU A 371 6.35 -17.89 21.74
C LEU A 371 7.55 -17.65 22.67
N ILE A 372 8.01 -16.40 22.80
CA ILE A 372 9.11 -16.04 23.71
C ILE A 372 8.68 -16.28 25.17
N GLU A 373 7.50 -15.84 25.55
CA GLU A 373 6.97 -16.01 26.91
C GLU A 373 6.76 -17.48 27.26
N ALA A 374 6.17 -18.24 26.34
CA ALA A 374 6.03 -19.69 26.47
C ALA A 374 7.38 -20.40 26.62
N THR A 375 8.37 -20.01 25.82
CA THR A 375 9.73 -20.56 25.91
C THR A 375 10.38 -20.23 27.25
N LYS A 376 10.24 -19.00 27.74
CA LYS A 376 10.75 -18.57 29.06
C LYS A 376 10.11 -19.37 30.20
N HIS A 377 8.79 -19.54 30.17
CA HIS A 377 8.07 -20.31 31.20
C HIS A 377 8.50 -21.78 31.23
N LYS A 378 8.70 -22.40 30.06
CA LYS A 378 9.22 -23.76 29.96
C LYS A 378 10.63 -23.90 30.55
N VAL A 379 11.52 -22.96 30.23
CA VAL A 379 12.91 -22.98 30.74
C VAL A 379 12.90 -22.82 32.26
N ALA A 380 12.06 -21.94 32.81
CA ALA A 380 11.93 -21.75 34.26
C ALA A 380 11.39 -23.01 34.97
N SER A 381 10.38 -23.68 34.41
CA SER A 381 9.81 -24.91 34.99
C SER A 381 10.77 -26.10 34.97
N HIS A 382 11.60 -26.22 33.92
CA HIS A 382 12.68 -27.23 33.90
C HIS A 382 13.71 -27.00 35.01
N SER A 383 14.03 -25.73 35.33
CA SER A 383 14.97 -25.42 36.41
C SER A 383 14.41 -25.67 37.82
N SER A 384 13.08 -25.70 37.99
CA SER A 384 12.40 -25.97 39.28
C SER A 384 11.96 -27.42 39.47
N GLY A 385 12.38 -28.34 38.58
CA GLY A 385 12.05 -29.76 38.66
C GLY A 385 10.59 -30.11 38.35
N HIS A 386 9.78 -29.16 37.89
CA HIS A 386 8.38 -29.38 37.53
C HIS A 386 8.23 -29.57 36.01
N SER A 387 7.81 -30.76 35.58
CA SER A 387 7.48 -30.98 34.16
C SER A 387 6.15 -30.33 33.81
N SER A 388 6.17 -29.13 33.25
CA SER A 388 4.99 -28.52 32.65
C SER A 388 4.67 -29.22 31.32
N LYS A 389 3.42 -29.69 31.13
CA LYS A 389 2.94 -30.12 29.80
C LYS A 389 3.09 -28.92 28.86
N MET A 390 3.67 -29.09 27.68
CA MET A 390 3.87 -28.02 26.70
C MET A 390 3.44 -28.46 25.31
N PRO A 391 2.99 -27.53 24.44
CA PRO A 391 2.65 -27.83 23.05
C PRO A 391 3.81 -28.51 22.31
N ASP A 392 3.51 -29.39 21.34
CA ASP A 392 4.51 -30.18 20.59
C ASP A 392 5.64 -29.33 20.01
N GLN A 393 5.30 -28.17 19.43
CA GLN A 393 6.24 -27.24 18.81
C GLN A 393 7.23 -26.63 19.82
N LEU A 394 6.89 -26.61 21.11
CA LEU A 394 7.70 -26.05 22.19
C LEU A 394 8.39 -27.13 23.03
N LYS A 395 8.15 -28.43 22.80
CA LYS A 395 8.77 -29.55 23.55
C LYS A 395 10.29 -29.60 23.45
N SER A 396 10.86 -29.19 22.32
CA SER A 396 12.33 -29.12 22.10
C SER A 396 12.93 -27.73 22.33
N ALA A 397 12.13 -26.73 22.68
CA ALA A 397 12.59 -25.35 22.86
C ALA A 397 13.69 -25.24 23.94
N ARG A 398 14.76 -24.53 23.60
CA ARG A 398 15.96 -24.29 24.42
C ARG A 398 16.05 -22.81 24.83
N PRO A 399 16.81 -22.48 25.89
CA PRO A 399 17.10 -21.09 26.26
C PRO A 399 17.70 -20.25 25.12
N GLU A 400 18.48 -20.88 24.23
CA GLU A 400 19.09 -20.29 23.04
C GLU A 400 18.09 -19.86 21.96
N ASP A 401 16.85 -20.37 22.00
CA ASP A 401 15.84 -20.05 21.00
C ASP A 401 15.18 -18.69 21.27
N VAL A 402 15.23 -18.18 22.51
CA VAL A 402 14.70 -16.86 22.88
C VAL A 402 15.37 -15.72 22.08
N PRO A 403 16.72 -15.60 22.04
CA PRO A 403 17.38 -14.63 21.16
C PRO A 403 17.03 -14.77 19.67
N LYS A 404 16.79 -15.99 19.18
CA LYS A 404 16.42 -16.23 17.77
C LYS A 404 15.02 -15.68 17.48
N LEU A 405 14.07 -15.88 18.37
CA LEU A 405 12.72 -15.32 18.27
C LEU A 405 12.74 -13.78 18.29
N PHE A 406 13.57 -13.16 19.15
CA PHE A 406 13.78 -11.71 19.09
C PHE A 406 14.39 -11.26 17.76
N ASN A 407 15.32 -12.04 17.19
CA ASN A 407 15.86 -11.75 15.86
C ASN A 407 14.80 -11.84 14.76
N ALA A 408 13.89 -12.82 14.86
CA ALA A 408 12.74 -12.92 13.96
C ALA A 408 11.83 -11.68 14.06
N ILE A 409 11.51 -11.22 15.27
CA ILE A 409 10.74 -9.98 15.50
C ILE A 409 11.43 -8.77 14.86
N ILE A 410 12.75 -8.61 15.05
CA ILE A 410 13.52 -7.53 14.43
C ILE A 410 13.40 -7.54 12.90
N ASN A 411 13.51 -8.72 12.28
CA ASN A 411 13.41 -8.85 10.83
C ASN A 411 11.98 -8.53 10.35
N THR A 412 10.95 -9.00 11.06
CA THR A 412 9.55 -8.68 10.75
C THR A 412 9.26 -7.18 10.85
N LEU A 413 9.80 -6.50 11.87
CA LEU A 413 9.64 -5.05 12.02
C LEU A 413 10.38 -4.26 10.94
N LYS A 414 11.54 -4.74 10.47
CA LYS A 414 12.26 -4.16 9.32
C LYS A 414 11.46 -4.34 8.03
N GLU A 415 10.84 -5.49 7.82
CA GLU A 415 9.90 -5.72 6.71
C GLU A 415 8.72 -4.76 6.80
N THR A 416 8.16 -4.54 8.00
CA THR A 416 7.08 -3.56 8.22
C THR A 416 7.55 -2.15 7.86
N ALA A 417 8.74 -1.73 8.29
CA ALA A 417 9.27 -0.40 7.99
C ALA A 417 9.54 -0.17 6.49
N ALA A 418 9.73 -1.23 5.70
CA ALA A 418 9.97 -1.18 4.26
C ALA A 418 8.69 -1.22 3.40
N LEU A 419 7.49 -1.29 4.01
CA LEU A 419 6.24 -1.34 3.25
C LEU A 419 5.96 -0.01 2.52
N PRO A 420 5.48 -0.05 1.27
CA PRO A 420 5.11 1.15 0.51
C PRO A 420 4.10 2.02 1.26
N GLY A 421 4.36 3.33 1.34
CA GLY A 421 3.50 4.31 2.01
C GLY A 421 3.84 4.55 3.48
N ILE A 422 4.51 3.61 4.17
CA ILE A 422 4.95 3.82 5.56
C ILE A 422 6.11 4.81 5.65
N GLU A 423 6.93 4.93 4.60
CA GLU A 423 7.98 5.95 4.48
C GLU A 423 7.46 7.39 4.61
N THR A 424 6.22 7.64 4.17
CA THR A 424 5.59 8.96 4.28
C THR A 424 5.10 9.26 5.68
N ASP A 425 4.93 8.23 6.51
CA ASP A 425 4.48 8.34 7.88
C ASP A 425 5.66 8.36 8.85
N MET A 426 6.16 9.56 9.10
CA MET A 426 7.31 9.78 9.99
C MET A 426 7.05 9.31 11.42
N ALA A 427 5.81 9.40 11.91
CA ALA A 427 5.47 8.97 13.27
C ALA A 427 5.60 7.44 13.41
N LEU A 428 5.00 6.69 12.47
CA LEU A 428 5.10 5.24 12.45
C LEU A 428 6.54 4.75 12.26
N GLN A 429 7.30 5.38 11.37
CA GLN A 429 8.72 5.04 11.15
C GLN A 429 9.55 5.18 12.42
N ARG A 430 9.31 6.23 13.21
CA ARG A 430 10.00 6.43 14.50
C ARG A 430 9.57 5.38 15.54
N LEU A 431 8.29 5.05 15.60
CA LEU A 431 7.77 4.02 16.49
C LEU A 431 8.37 2.65 16.16
N LEU A 432 8.42 2.28 14.87
CA LEU A 432 9.05 1.04 14.40
C LEU A 432 10.56 1.03 14.69
N SER A 433 11.26 2.13 14.46
CA SER A 433 12.69 2.26 14.76
C SER A 433 13.00 2.11 16.25
N ALA A 434 12.17 2.69 17.11
CA ALA A 434 12.27 2.53 18.56
C ALA A 434 12.00 1.08 18.99
N LYS A 435 10.97 0.42 18.44
CA LYS A 435 10.71 -1.01 18.67
C LYS A 435 11.87 -1.89 18.21
N ILE A 436 12.42 -1.66 17.02
CA ILE A 436 13.59 -2.39 16.50
C ILE A 436 14.77 -2.29 17.49
N SER A 437 15.07 -1.08 17.97
CA SER A 437 16.15 -0.85 18.94
C SER A 437 15.87 -1.56 20.27
N LEU A 438 14.63 -1.51 20.78
CA LEU A 438 14.25 -2.22 22.01
C LEU A 438 14.39 -3.73 21.87
N TYR A 439 13.90 -4.34 20.78
CA TYR A 439 14.05 -5.78 20.58
C TYR A 439 15.50 -6.20 20.32
N HIS A 440 16.34 -5.33 19.77
CA HIS A 440 17.79 -5.52 19.76
C HIS A 440 18.36 -5.55 21.18
N ALA A 441 17.93 -4.64 22.06
CA ALA A 441 18.32 -4.66 23.48
C ALA A 441 17.88 -5.96 24.17
N TYR A 442 16.62 -6.40 24.00
CA TYR A 442 16.15 -7.69 24.55
C TYR A 442 16.95 -8.88 24.02
N LYS A 443 17.23 -8.94 22.72
CA LYS A 443 18.04 -10.00 22.12
C LYS A 443 19.40 -10.10 22.78
N VAL A 444 20.11 -8.97 22.88
CA VAL A 444 21.46 -8.92 23.44
C VAL A 444 21.43 -9.19 24.95
N TYR A 445 20.43 -8.68 25.67
CA TYR A 445 20.21 -8.98 27.09
C TYR A 445 20.07 -10.49 27.33
N HIS A 446 19.24 -11.18 26.55
CA HIS A 446 19.06 -12.62 26.68
C HIS A 446 20.31 -13.43 26.28
N ILE A 447 21.09 -12.98 25.29
CA ILE A 447 22.42 -13.57 25.01
C ILE A 447 23.35 -13.40 26.21
N GLY A 448 23.36 -12.21 26.82
CA GLY A 448 24.15 -11.94 28.02
C GLY A 448 23.74 -12.80 29.22
N LEU A 449 22.45 -13.11 29.40
CA LEU A 449 21.99 -14.04 30.44
C LEU A 449 22.49 -15.47 30.23
N LEU A 450 22.61 -15.94 28.98
CA LEU A 450 23.17 -17.26 28.68
C LEU A 450 24.69 -17.32 28.94
N LEU A 451 25.40 -16.25 28.64
CA LEU A 451 26.84 -16.13 28.94
C LEU A 451 27.08 -16.03 30.45
N TYR A 452 26.20 -15.30 31.16
CA TYR A 452 26.17 -15.23 32.62
C TYR A 452 26.01 -16.63 33.23
N SER A 453 25.02 -17.42 32.78
CA SER A 453 24.83 -18.79 33.29
C SER A 453 26.00 -19.71 32.94
N SER A 454 26.72 -19.42 31.86
CA SER A 454 27.93 -20.15 31.44
C SER A 454 29.22 -19.67 32.12
N ARG A 455 29.13 -18.76 33.11
CA ARG A 455 30.26 -18.13 33.83
C ARG A 455 31.27 -17.35 32.97
N ARG A 456 30.89 -16.96 31.74
CA ARG A 456 31.71 -16.13 30.84
C ARG A 456 31.49 -14.64 31.13
N ARG A 457 32.00 -14.18 32.27
CA ARG A 457 31.65 -12.89 32.88
C ARG A 457 32.00 -11.66 32.05
N ALA A 458 33.22 -11.59 31.53
CA ALA A 458 33.67 -10.45 30.73
C ALA A 458 32.77 -10.25 29.49
N GLU A 459 32.40 -11.35 28.84
CA GLU A 459 31.52 -11.32 27.68
C GLU A 459 30.07 -11.01 28.06
N ALA A 460 29.57 -11.56 29.18
CA ALA A 460 28.26 -11.22 29.70
C ALA A 460 28.14 -9.71 30.00
N PHE A 461 29.16 -9.14 30.65
CA PHE A 461 29.23 -7.70 30.93
C PHE A 461 29.24 -6.86 29.63
N ALA A 462 30.07 -7.23 28.65
CA ALA A 462 30.12 -6.55 27.36
C ALA A 462 28.78 -6.61 26.60
N MET A 463 28.07 -7.74 26.65
CA MET A 463 26.72 -7.84 26.08
C MET A 463 25.73 -6.92 26.81
N MET A 464 25.80 -6.82 28.13
CA MET A 464 24.93 -5.91 28.89
C MET A 464 25.20 -4.43 28.60
N ASP A 465 26.46 -4.05 28.38
CA ASP A 465 26.83 -2.71 27.90
C ASP A 465 26.20 -2.43 26.52
N LYS A 466 26.33 -3.37 25.59
CA LYS A 466 25.70 -3.27 24.27
C LYS A 466 24.17 -3.19 24.34
N ALA A 467 23.54 -3.90 25.28
CA ALA A 467 22.10 -3.76 25.51
C ALA A 467 21.72 -2.35 26.02
N SER A 468 22.57 -1.74 26.87
CA SER A 468 22.40 -0.35 27.31
C SER A 468 22.50 0.65 26.14
N GLU A 469 23.43 0.45 25.20
CA GLU A 469 23.53 1.29 23.99
C GLU A 469 22.25 1.26 23.16
N TYR A 470 21.68 0.07 22.91
CA TYR A 470 20.42 -0.06 22.19
C TYR A 470 19.24 0.59 22.94
N LEU A 471 19.22 0.53 24.28
CA LEU A 471 18.22 1.23 25.10
C LEU A 471 18.34 2.76 24.98
N VAL A 472 19.56 3.29 24.93
CA VAL A 472 19.81 4.72 24.69
C VAL A 472 19.32 5.11 23.30
N SER A 473 19.61 4.31 22.28
CA SER A 473 19.11 4.52 20.91
C SER A 473 17.57 4.51 20.87
N ALA A 474 16.92 3.55 21.54
CA ALA A 474 15.46 3.46 21.60
C ALA A 474 14.84 4.70 22.27
N ARG A 475 15.44 5.21 23.36
CA ARG A 475 15.01 6.46 24.02
C ARG A 475 15.16 7.67 23.11
N ALA A 476 16.27 7.77 22.39
CA ALA A 476 16.52 8.86 21.46
C ALA A 476 15.48 8.91 20.32
N GLU A 477 15.04 7.76 19.81
CA GLU A 477 13.98 7.69 18.81
C GLU A 477 12.61 8.11 19.36
N ILE A 478 12.29 7.71 20.59
CA ILE A 478 11.06 8.15 21.29
C ILE A 478 11.06 9.66 21.52
N ASP A 479 12.18 10.22 21.98
CA ASP A 479 12.29 11.66 22.21
C ASP A 479 12.24 12.45 20.90
N SER A 480 12.83 11.91 19.84
CA SER A 480 12.74 12.45 18.48
C SER A 480 11.29 12.48 17.97
N ALA A 481 10.53 11.41 18.19
CA ALA A 481 9.10 11.34 17.85
C ALA A 481 8.29 12.38 18.63
N LYS A 482 8.54 12.55 19.94
CA LYS A 482 7.87 13.59 20.76
C LYS A 482 8.22 15.01 20.31
N LYS A 483 9.46 15.25 19.88
CA LYS A 483 9.95 16.57 19.43
C LYS A 483 9.42 16.98 18.06
N SER A 484 9.34 16.06 17.09
CA SER A 484 8.79 16.38 15.76
C SER A 484 7.33 16.82 15.83
N THR A 485 6.60 16.36 16.84
CA THR A 485 5.16 16.61 17.03
C THR A 485 4.83 17.99 17.61
N LYS A 486 5.80 18.75 18.15
CA LYS A 486 5.52 20.11 18.69
C LYS A 486 5.21 21.16 17.61
N LYS A 487 5.34 20.84 16.31
CA LYS A 487 4.98 21.71 15.19
C LYS A 487 3.92 21.11 14.23
N SER A 488 3.46 19.88 14.45
CA SER A 488 2.45 19.21 13.60
C SER A 488 1.51 18.34 14.44
N ILE A 489 0.21 18.47 14.20
CA ILE A 489 -0.94 17.93 14.95
C ILE A 489 -1.17 16.40 14.80
N ASP A 490 -0.18 15.62 14.35
CA ASP A 490 -0.45 14.28 13.77
C ASP A 490 0.13 13.08 14.55
N LEU A 491 -0.09 12.98 15.87
CA LEU A 491 0.02 11.69 16.55
C LEU A 491 -1.38 11.14 16.83
N SER A 492 -1.68 9.97 16.28
CA SER A 492 -2.89 9.22 16.67
C SER A 492 -2.86 8.94 18.18
N PRO A 493 -4.01 8.94 18.88
CA PRO A 493 -4.08 8.52 20.29
C PRO A 493 -3.39 7.17 20.53
N GLU A 494 -3.54 6.23 19.59
CA GLU A 494 -2.91 4.90 19.62
C GLU A 494 -1.37 4.98 19.57
N ASP A 495 -0.82 5.87 18.74
CA ASP A 495 0.62 6.06 18.59
C ASP A 495 1.23 6.67 19.87
N SER A 496 0.50 7.58 20.52
CA SER A 496 0.91 8.17 21.81
C SER A 496 0.89 7.15 22.95
N GLU A 497 -0.16 6.35 23.04
CA GLU A 497 -0.26 5.26 24.02
C GLU A 497 0.84 4.23 23.81
N GLY A 498 1.05 3.80 22.56
CA GLY A 498 2.13 2.88 22.20
C GLY A 498 3.53 3.40 22.55
N LEU A 499 3.78 4.71 22.38
CA LEU A 499 5.05 5.33 22.74
C LEU A 499 5.26 5.37 24.26
N SER A 500 4.19 5.57 25.04
CA SER A 500 4.22 5.55 26.50
C SER A 500 4.49 4.15 27.06
N ALA A 501 3.83 3.13 26.49
CA ALA A 501 4.06 1.73 26.83
C ALA A 501 5.50 1.30 26.54
N LEU A 502 6.02 1.69 25.37
CA LEU A 502 7.41 1.41 24.99
C LEU A 502 8.42 2.06 25.94
N MET A 503 8.13 3.26 26.43
CA MET A 503 8.97 3.95 27.41
C MET A 503 8.99 3.22 28.77
N ALA A 504 7.85 2.66 29.19
CA ALA A 504 7.77 1.83 30.40
C ALA A 504 8.58 0.53 30.25
N GLU A 505 8.47 -0.16 29.11
CA GLU A 505 9.25 -1.36 28.81
C GLU A 505 10.76 -1.09 28.80
N ILE A 506 11.19 0.01 28.16
CA ILE A 506 12.58 0.45 28.15
C ILE A 506 13.11 0.69 29.57
N SER A 507 12.32 1.31 30.45
CA SER A 507 12.70 1.56 31.85
C SER A 507 12.86 0.25 32.65
N SER A 508 11.94 -0.68 32.43
CA SER A 508 11.97 -2.02 33.04
C SER A 508 13.20 -2.82 32.59
N LEU A 509 13.49 -2.83 31.29
CA LEU A 509 14.65 -3.53 30.75
C LEU A 509 15.97 -2.86 31.18
N ASP A 510 16.06 -1.53 31.22
CA ASP A 510 17.24 -0.80 31.72
C ASP A 510 17.54 -1.18 33.17
N SER A 511 16.51 -1.26 34.02
CA SER A 511 16.66 -1.69 35.42
C SER A 511 17.19 -3.13 35.51
N SER A 512 16.68 -4.04 34.66
CA SER A 512 17.13 -5.43 34.60
C SER A 512 18.59 -5.55 34.13
N VAL A 513 18.96 -4.83 33.07
CA VAL A 513 20.33 -4.78 32.53
C VAL A 513 21.32 -4.24 33.57
N ARG A 514 20.97 -3.14 34.25
CA ARG A 514 21.79 -2.59 35.34
C ARG A 514 21.95 -3.58 36.49
N GLY A 515 20.87 -4.27 36.88
CA GLY A 515 20.91 -5.29 37.93
C GLY A 515 21.91 -6.41 37.62
N VAL A 516 21.91 -6.93 36.38
CA VAL A 516 22.87 -7.96 35.97
C VAL A 516 24.30 -7.42 35.94
N LYS A 517 24.52 -6.20 35.43
CA LYS A 517 25.85 -5.56 35.44
C LYS A 517 26.43 -5.39 36.84
N ILE A 518 25.60 -4.98 37.81
CA ILE A 518 26.01 -4.84 39.22
C ILE A 518 26.38 -6.21 39.80
N ARG A 519 25.55 -7.23 39.54
CA ARG A 519 25.80 -8.60 40.02
C ARG A 519 27.10 -9.19 39.47
N GLU A 520 27.38 -8.95 38.20
CA GLU A 520 28.63 -9.39 37.56
C GLU A 520 29.85 -8.69 38.14
N ARG A 521 29.78 -7.36 38.35
CA ARG A 521 30.85 -6.61 39.00
C ARG A 521 31.10 -7.08 40.43
N ALA A 522 30.03 -7.30 41.20
CA ALA A 522 30.14 -7.82 42.57
C ALA A 522 30.79 -9.22 42.58
N SER A 523 30.38 -10.09 41.66
CA SER A 523 30.95 -11.44 41.54
C SER A 523 32.43 -11.41 41.17
N ALA A 524 32.84 -10.52 40.26
CA ALA A 524 34.24 -10.34 39.90
C ALA A 524 35.10 -9.83 41.09
N VAL A 525 34.56 -8.89 41.88
CA VAL A 525 35.25 -8.40 43.10
C VAL A 525 35.36 -9.49 44.17
N MET A 526 34.32 -10.32 44.35
CA MET A 526 34.37 -11.44 45.31
C MET A 526 35.43 -12.49 44.92
N GLU A 527 35.62 -12.77 43.63
CA GLU A 527 36.69 -13.68 43.18
C GLU A 527 38.09 -13.08 43.32
N LEU A 528 38.22 -11.77 43.11
CA LEU A 528 39.48 -11.08 43.34
C LEU A 528 39.86 -11.06 44.83
N SER A 529 38.87 -11.02 45.72
CA SER A 529 39.09 -11.05 47.17
C SER A 529 39.28 -12.46 47.73
N SER A 530 38.70 -13.51 47.12
CA SER A 530 38.97 -14.90 47.50
C SER A 530 40.33 -15.43 46.99
N SER A 531 40.83 -14.93 45.86
CA SER A 531 42.18 -15.24 45.39
C SER A 531 43.28 -14.59 46.23
N SER A 532 42.99 -13.47 46.90
CA SER A 532 43.92 -12.84 47.84
C SER A 532 43.99 -13.49 49.23
N THR A 533 43.05 -14.38 49.59
CA THR A 533 43.04 -15.06 50.91
C THR A 533 43.62 -16.48 50.88
N THR A 534 43.91 -17.05 49.71
CA THR A 534 44.52 -18.39 49.58
C THR A 534 46.05 -18.39 49.45
N ASP A 535 46.69 -17.21 49.39
CA ASP A 535 48.15 -17.08 49.25
C ASP A 535 48.91 -16.98 50.58
N THR A 536 48.27 -17.24 51.74
CA THR A 536 48.93 -17.09 53.05
C THR A 536 49.18 -18.37 53.83
N LEU A 537 48.89 -19.57 53.31
CA LEU A 537 49.16 -20.80 54.07
C LEU A 537 49.60 -21.96 53.15
N THR A 538 50.85 -21.94 52.70
CA THR A 538 51.76 -23.11 52.66
C THR A 538 53.10 -22.73 52.01
N GLY A 539 54.19 -22.92 52.75
CA GLY A 539 55.53 -23.12 52.19
C GLY A 539 56.45 -21.90 52.22
N ASP A 540 57.30 -21.85 53.25
CA ASP A 540 58.71 -21.43 53.23
C ASP A 540 59.20 -20.67 51.98
N ASP A 541 59.28 -19.33 52.08
CA ASP A 541 60.32 -18.55 51.37
C ASP A 541 60.81 -17.45 52.31
N GLU A 542 61.92 -17.74 53.00
CA GLU A 542 62.65 -16.77 53.78
C GLU A 542 63.14 -15.63 52.85
N GLY A 543 62.73 -14.39 53.14
CA GLY A 543 63.61 -13.23 52.91
C GLY A 543 63.62 -12.55 51.53
N ARG A 544 62.55 -12.57 50.73
CA ARG A 544 62.43 -11.63 49.59
C ARG A 544 61.69 -10.35 49.97
N VAL A 545 62.45 -9.39 50.51
CA VAL A 545 62.03 -7.97 50.50
C VAL A 545 61.78 -7.60 49.03
N LYS A 546 60.51 -7.33 48.68
CA LYS A 546 60.14 -6.87 47.33
C LYS A 546 60.95 -5.62 46.99
N ARG A 547 61.92 -5.73 46.08
CA ARG A 547 62.69 -4.57 45.60
C ARG A 547 61.72 -3.63 44.83
N PRO A 548 61.57 -2.35 45.24
CA PRO A 548 60.81 -1.37 44.45
C PRO A 548 61.51 -1.14 43.09
N PRO A 549 60.77 -0.75 42.04
CA PRO A 549 61.38 -0.47 40.75
C PRO A 549 62.36 0.70 40.84
N LEU A 550 63.45 0.65 40.06
CA LEU A 550 64.54 1.64 40.13
C LEU A 550 64.05 3.08 39.91
N ILE A 551 62.98 3.29 39.12
CA ILE A 551 62.36 4.60 38.88
C ILE A 551 61.94 5.32 40.17
N ASN A 552 61.66 4.59 41.25
CA ASN A 552 61.25 5.18 42.54
C ASN A 552 62.43 5.59 43.42
N SER A 553 63.67 5.21 43.07
CA SER A 553 64.87 5.48 43.87
C SER A 553 66.06 5.91 43.00
N LEU A 554 65.79 6.72 41.97
CA LEU A 554 66.82 7.21 41.03
C LEU A 554 67.93 8.01 41.72
N ASP A 555 67.63 8.64 42.86
CA ASP A 555 68.58 9.45 43.63
C ASP A 555 69.45 8.63 44.60
N THR A 556 69.24 7.30 44.68
CA THR A 556 69.95 6.42 45.61
C THR A 556 70.87 5.47 44.85
N PHE A 557 72.18 5.54 45.11
CA PHE A 557 73.15 4.62 44.51
C PHE A 557 72.99 3.20 45.08
N LEU A 558 72.66 2.23 44.21
CA LEU A 558 72.52 0.82 44.59
C LEU A 558 73.81 0.05 44.25
N PRO A 559 74.54 -0.49 45.25
CA PRO A 559 75.82 -1.14 45.03
C PRO A 559 75.73 -2.53 44.35
N SER A 560 74.55 -3.15 44.31
CA SER A 560 74.33 -4.45 43.68
C SER A 560 73.24 -4.36 42.60
N PHE A 561 73.64 -4.10 41.35
CA PHE A 561 72.76 -4.15 40.19
C PHE A 561 72.74 -5.56 39.61
N ASN A 562 71.56 -6.17 39.45
CA ASN A 562 71.43 -7.45 38.77
C ASN A 562 71.10 -7.21 37.28
N PRO A 563 72.02 -7.49 36.34
CA PRO A 563 71.78 -7.26 34.92
C PRO A 563 70.74 -8.22 34.32
N VAL A 564 70.41 -9.33 34.99
CA VAL A 564 69.46 -10.34 34.49
C VAL A 564 68.00 -9.98 34.81
N ASP A 565 67.76 -9.30 35.93
CA ASP A 565 66.45 -8.76 36.31
C ASP A 565 66.61 -7.35 36.88
N PRO A 566 66.69 -6.33 36.00
CA PRO A 566 67.00 -4.97 36.41
C PRO A 566 65.80 -4.22 37.02
N LYS A 567 64.59 -4.80 36.96
CA LYS A 567 63.31 -4.25 37.45
C LYS A 567 63.25 -2.70 37.46
N LEU A 568 63.41 -2.12 36.27
CA LEU A 568 63.59 -0.68 36.09
C LEU A 568 62.30 0.11 36.36
N VAL A 569 61.19 -0.40 35.86
CA VAL A 569 59.84 0.19 35.96
C VAL A 569 58.85 -0.97 36.14
N ASP A 570 57.76 -0.72 36.86
CA ASP A 570 56.64 -1.68 36.89
C ASP A 570 55.99 -1.76 35.51
N PHE A 571 56.01 -2.94 34.89
CA PHE A 571 55.42 -3.19 33.59
C PHE A 571 54.41 -4.34 33.66
N PRO A 572 53.16 -4.15 33.22
CA PRO A 572 52.61 -2.93 32.60
C PRO A 572 52.44 -1.76 33.60
N PRO A 573 52.54 -0.49 33.14
CA PRO A 573 52.44 0.66 34.03
C PRO A 573 51.08 0.73 34.72
N THR A 574 51.07 1.13 35.98
CA THR A 574 49.83 1.31 36.75
C THR A 574 49.08 2.55 36.24
N PHE A 575 47.76 2.42 36.02
CA PHE A 575 46.94 3.54 35.57
C PHE A 575 46.90 4.63 36.66
N GLN A 576 47.34 5.83 36.31
CA GLN A 576 47.21 7.02 37.16
C GLN A 576 46.12 7.93 36.61
N ALA A 577 45.32 8.53 37.50
CA ALA A 577 44.31 9.51 37.12
C ALA A 577 45.00 10.78 36.62
N ILE A 578 44.87 11.07 35.32
CA ILE A 578 45.30 12.35 34.75
C ILE A 578 44.18 13.37 35.00
N PRO A 579 44.44 14.52 35.64
CA PRO A 579 43.43 15.57 35.74
C PRO A 579 43.09 16.06 34.33
N CYS A 580 41.85 15.85 33.90
CA CYS A 580 41.37 16.37 32.62
C CYS A 580 41.49 17.89 32.63
N LYS A 581 42.02 18.45 31.54
CA LYS A 581 42.04 19.90 31.33
C LYS A 581 40.60 20.43 31.53
N PRO A 582 40.38 21.42 32.41
CA PRO A 582 39.02 21.90 32.68
C PRO A 582 38.39 22.41 31.38
N LEU A 583 37.10 22.10 31.20
CA LEU A 583 36.33 22.51 30.04
C LEU A 583 36.22 24.03 30.02
N PHE A 584 36.98 24.67 29.13
CA PHE A 584 36.92 26.11 28.88
C PHE A 584 36.07 26.33 27.63
N PHE A 585 34.89 26.92 27.80
CA PHE A 585 34.00 27.24 26.68
C PHE A 585 34.18 28.69 26.29
N ASP A 586 34.39 28.96 25.00
CA ASP A 586 34.38 30.32 24.47
C ASP A 586 32.93 30.80 24.32
N VAL A 587 32.41 31.39 25.40
CA VAL A 587 31.05 31.94 25.46
C VAL A 587 30.92 33.23 24.63
N ALA A 588 32.04 33.88 24.29
CA ALA A 588 32.04 35.10 23.50
C ALA A 588 31.68 34.82 22.03
N TYR A 589 32.05 33.64 21.51
CA TYR A 589 31.64 33.21 20.16
C TYR A 589 30.11 33.19 19.97
N ASN A 590 29.37 32.73 20.99
CA ASN A 590 27.90 32.72 20.95
C ASN A 590 27.28 34.12 20.95
N SER A 591 28.05 35.15 21.29
CA SER A 591 27.62 36.54 21.36
C SER A 591 27.95 37.32 20.07
N VAL A 592 28.56 36.68 19.08
CA VAL A 592 28.87 37.30 17.78
C VAL A 592 27.62 37.26 16.89
N GLU A 593 26.82 38.32 16.96
CA GLU A 593 25.66 38.52 16.10
C GLU A 593 26.01 39.36 14.86
N TYR A 594 25.59 38.91 13.68
CA TYR A 594 25.71 39.70 12.46
C TYR A 594 24.72 40.88 12.51
N PRO A 595 25.12 42.11 12.11
CA PRO A 595 24.28 43.29 12.20
C PRO A 595 23.24 43.36 11.06
N ILE A 596 22.46 42.29 10.88
CA ILE A 596 21.51 42.09 9.77
C ILE A 596 20.44 43.18 9.77
N THR A 597 19.98 43.60 10.94
CA THR A 597 19.01 44.70 11.11
C THR A 597 19.55 46.03 10.58
N ASN A 598 20.81 46.35 10.88
CA ASN A 598 21.48 47.54 10.39
C ASN A 598 21.78 47.47 8.88
N ILE A 599 22.07 46.28 8.35
CA ILE A 599 22.20 46.06 6.90
C ILE A 599 20.86 46.32 6.20
N ALA A 600 19.75 45.79 6.74
CA ALA A 600 18.40 46.01 6.20
C ALA A 600 17.95 47.47 6.28
N ARG A 601 18.29 48.19 7.36
CA ARG A 601 18.00 49.64 7.50
C ARG A 601 18.78 50.47 6.49
N ARG A 602 20.06 50.14 6.26
CA ARG A 602 20.88 50.83 5.25
C ARG A 602 20.34 50.65 3.84
N ALA A 603 19.84 49.46 3.51
CA ALA A 603 19.17 49.20 2.23
C ALA A 603 17.89 50.05 2.05
N LYS A 604 17.25 50.46 3.15
CA LYS A 604 16.07 51.35 3.18
C LYS A 604 16.43 52.84 3.38
N GLY A 605 17.73 53.21 3.38
CA GLY A 605 18.20 54.59 3.55
C GLY A 605 18.11 55.15 4.98
N LEU A 606 17.86 54.29 5.98
CA LEU A 606 17.71 54.69 7.39
C LEU A 606 19.07 54.66 8.13
N PRO A 607 19.26 55.53 9.15
CA PRO A 607 20.48 55.54 9.94
C PRO A 607 20.63 54.26 10.77
N ARG A 608 21.90 53.92 11.05
CA ARG A 608 22.32 52.74 11.82
C ARG A 608 21.88 52.88 13.28
N LEU A 609 21.32 51.80 13.85
CA LEU A 609 21.03 51.67 15.27
C LEU A 609 22.29 51.38 16.07
N THR A 610 22.38 51.97 17.26
CA THR A 610 23.46 51.72 18.21
C THR A 610 23.26 50.38 18.94
N PRO A 611 24.33 49.73 19.45
CA PRO A 611 24.21 48.48 20.20
C PRO A 611 23.23 48.61 21.39
N GLY A 612 22.22 47.73 21.44
CA GLY A 612 21.18 47.72 22.49
C GLY A 612 19.87 48.43 22.12
N GLU A 613 19.86 49.18 21.01
CA GLU A 613 18.69 49.92 20.53
C GLU A 613 17.79 49.01 19.68
N LYS A 614 16.53 48.80 20.10
CA LYS A 614 15.58 47.94 19.38
C LYS A 614 14.74 48.76 18.41
N ASP A 615 14.49 48.19 17.23
CA ASP A 615 13.66 48.81 16.21
C ASP A 615 12.19 48.75 16.66
N ILE A 616 11.60 49.90 17.01
CA ILE A 616 10.19 49.98 17.39
C ILE A 616 9.39 50.17 16.10
N GLU A 617 8.89 49.07 15.53
CA GLU A 617 7.90 49.15 14.46
C GLU A 617 6.62 49.78 15.02
N LYS A 618 6.34 51.04 14.64
CA LYS A 618 5.03 51.63 14.89
C LYS A 618 4.00 50.87 14.03
N PRO A 619 2.93 50.31 14.61
CA PRO A 619 1.92 49.61 13.82
C PRO A 619 1.28 50.58 12.84
N ALA A 620 1.21 50.18 11.57
CA ALA A 620 0.57 50.94 10.52
C ALA A 620 -0.87 51.27 10.91
N LYS A 621 -1.24 52.55 10.87
CA LYS A 621 -2.63 53.00 11.10
C LYS A 621 -3.53 52.42 10.01
N GLY A 622 -4.22 51.33 10.33
CA GLY A 622 -5.32 50.80 9.55
C GLY A 622 -6.51 51.76 9.58
N VAL A 623 -7.27 51.78 8.47
CA VAL A 623 -8.31 52.73 8.06
C VAL A 623 -9.58 52.75 8.96
N PHE A 624 -9.53 52.19 10.18
CA PHE A 624 -10.69 52.11 11.10
C PHE A 624 -10.64 53.06 12.31
N GLY A 625 -9.76 54.08 12.29
CA GLY A 625 -9.52 54.98 13.43
C GLY A 625 -10.31 56.30 13.46
N VAL A 626 -11.43 56.44 12.74
CA VAL A 626 -12.16 57.72 12.62
C VAL A 626 -13.43 57.81 13.50
N LEU A 627 -13.78 56.80 14.29
CA LEU A 627 -15.07 56.77 15.03
C LEU A 627 -15.00 56.72 16.56
N SER A 628 -13.85 56.92 17.21
CA SER A 628 -13.75 56.86 18.68
C SER A 628 -13.62 58.20 19.41
N ASN A 629 -13.81 59.35 18.74
CA ASN A 629 -13.84 60.67 19.40
C ASN A 629 -15.25 61.05 19.89
N LEU A 630 -15.95 60.13 20.54
CA LEU A 630 -17.20 60.40 21.23
C LEU A 630 -17.20 59.59 22.53
N TRP A 631 -17.39 60.27 23.66
CA TRP A 631 -17.38 59.76 25.05
C TRP A 631 -16.04 59.79 25.78
N GLY A 632 -15.75 60.96 26.37
CA GLY A 632 -14.79 61.11 27.45
C GLY A 632 -15.29 60.55 28.78
N GLY A 633 -14.36 60.39 29.74
CA GLY A 633 -14.69 59.95 31.10
C GLY A 633 -13.49 59.70 31.99
N SER A 634 -12.93 60.79 32.53
CA SER A 634 -12.23 61.00 33.81
C SER A 634 -11.57 59.85 34.59
N SER A 635 -10.28 60.07 34.88
CA SER A 635 -9.54 59.85 36.15
C SER A 635 -9.88 58.67 37.07
N LYS A 636 -8.89 57.81 37.32
CA LYS A 636 -7.93 57.97 38.43
C LYS A 636 -6.70 57.11 38.18
#